data_AF-A0A8H6HKH5-F1
#
_entry.id   AF-A0A8H6HKH5-F1
#
_cell.length_a   1.000
_cell.length_b   1.000
_cell.length_c   1.000
_cell.angle_alpha   90.00
_cell.angle_beta   90.00
_cell.angle_gamma   90.00
#
_symmetry.space_group_name_H-M   'P 1'
#
loop_
_entity.id
_entity.type
_entity.pdbx_description
1 polymer ?
#
loop_
_entity_poly.entity_id
_entity_poly.type
_entity_poly.pdbx_seq_one_letter_code
_entity_poly.pdbx_strand_id
1 'polypeptide(L)'
;MVEVPGAATHPELYDLLQRLHGIYDAVSNYQPPNVQPPILDSSFEADTGDDTHWSHQDHIPGLKKLKEALKLDLDGLEKFLEDPSSAHRPPLSTNAPYLISVWNELLCAPGPVLSVFKTFLFEPKGDVRMPPSAQRKKTGVRPPGAKVDIVGDGGRVWIRINTMKNSRLLAEFREIDSYLTESEEDSDWDGDERPTLAQTEFDNSILKMGRTLLQAAQSNPIEGTTELPRVVMRLTRLDPLTTEGPEADPRIATTVEKLEEMGIEVQLGEREEEELVVPAPIEDVDTQTLVPSRRINLDLSVLIALISDLTHAPLPASIEEANKRFIPPKEYREWKQTRKRQARKKGSGSDSGGGAEDVDEELSIEDLPHDLATHSRALTNQLLGEMGRSMIQEIRDRISQSAVGGATEFWVTTEARDRCLRIVSKIGAVNEKRRAFALFCLDPSDPTQTIPLAEAEALFWLGSRFDRAIPLFPLHFHSASLLVAPVGVPHTSLLDERGGRHAFFKDLAGTCQHILDQETMPHPNSRPSLQFQFISQPTPFPSQQLNGAPTVAAEGSEVLTSATTPAIDLNPEEEIQRAVVTKANPRLTAHTVESMLWGAELGWTTLTANRTSVRAILKEMRIARAAGKTGGGEKDGRDETGEEGEGGRSGREGGRSAALWIVDPRSLAEQMCSQTVVVPGTDFDRSNSKVPQ
;
A
#
# COMPACT_ATOMS: atom_id res chain seq x y z
N MET A 1 -50.21 41.88 29.86
CA MET A 1 -49.35 41.60 28.70
C MET A 1 -49.18 40.11 28.67
N VAL A 2 -49.73 39.47 27.65
CA VAL A 2 -49.70 38.01 27.47
C VAL A 2 -48.30 37.65 26.97
N GLU A 3 -47.56 36.86 27.74
CA GLU A 3 -46.29 36.27 27.30
C GLU A 3 -46.56 35.38 26.09
N VAL A 4 -45.91 35.69 24.97
CA VAL A 4 -45.91 34.85 23.78
C VAL A 4 -45.00 33.64 24.09
N PRO A 5 -45.51 32.40 24.05
CA PRO A 5 -44.66 31.23 24.25
C PRO A 5 -43.87 30.93 22.97
N GLY A 6 -42.56 30.72 23.11
CA GLY A 6 -41.82 29.84 22.19
C GLY A 6 -40.81 30.45 21.21
N ALA A 7 -40.15 31.58 21.53
CA ALA A 7 -38.88 31.89 20.84
C ALA A 7 -37.77 31.06 21.50
N ALA A 8 -37.24 30.06 20.78
CA ALA A 8 -36.12 29.24 21.26
C ALA A 8 -34.96 30.15 21.66
N THR A 9 -34.47 30.01 22.89
CA THR A 9 -33.36 30.82 23.39
C THR A 9 -32.09 30.36 22.68
N HIS A 10 -31.36 31.28 22.05
CA HIS A 10 -30.18 31.01 21.17
C HIS A 10 -30.50 30.22 19.89
N PRO A 11 -31.30 30.76 18.94
CA PRO A 11 -31.67 30.06 17.71
C PRO A 11 -30.47 29.63 16.86
N GLU A 12 -29.40 30.44 16.83
CA GLU A 12 -28.15 30.12 16.11
C GLU A 12 -27.45 28.87 16.66
N LEU A 13 -27.53 28.60 17.97
CA LEU A 13 -26.90 27.41 18.57
C LEU A 13 -27.68 26.14 18.24
N TYR A 14 -29.01 26.22 18.13
CA TYR A 14 -29.83 25.10 17.68
C TYR A 14 -29.56 24.74 16.21
N ASP A 15 -29.39 25.75 15.35
CA ASP A 15 -29.00 25.53 13.95
C ASP A 15 -27.63 24.84 13.85
N LEU A 16 -26.62 25.33 14.58
CA LEU A 16 -25.31 24.70 14.64
C LEU A 16 -25.37 23.26 15.16
N LEU A 17 -26.18 23.00 16.19
CA LEU A 17 -26.37 21.66 16.73
C LEU A 17 -26.96 20.69 15.69
N GLN A 18 -27.98 21.13 14.96
CA GLN A 18 -28.62 20.32 13.91
C GLN A 18 -27.64 20.03 12.77
N ARG A 19 -26.87 21.03 12.33
CA ARG A 19 -25.85 20.84 11.28
C ARG A 19 -24.75 19.89 11.71
N LEU A 20 -24.24 20.02 12.94
CA LEU A 20 -23.21 19.13 13.47
C LEU A 20 -23.68 17.69 13.58
N HIS A 21 -24.94 17.44 13.94
CA HIS A 21 -25.52 16.10 13.95
C HIS A 21 -25.48 15.46 12.56
N GLY A 22 -25.98 16.18 11.56
CA GLY A 22 -25.97 15.70 10.17
C GLY A 22 -24.55 15.39 9.68
N ILE A 23 -23.58 16.24 10.03
CA ILE A 23 -22.17 16.02 9.67
C ILE A 23 -21.58 14.82 10.44
N TYR A 24 -21.87 14.65 11.72
CA TYR A 24 -21.36 13.54 12.52
C TYR A 24 -21.79 12.17 11.95
N ASP A 25 -23.04 12.08 11.52
CA ASP A 25 -23.59 10.90 10.85
C ASP A 25 -22.98 10.72 9.45
N ALA A 26 -22.83 11.80 8.69
CA ALA A 26 -22.23 11.76 7.36
C ALA A 26 -20.75 11.31 7.40
N VAL A 27 -19.95 11.83 8.33
CA VAL A 27 -18.54 11.45 8.55
C VAL A 27 -18.40 9.95 8.85
N SER A 28 -19.39 9.36 9.52
CA SER A 28 -19.38 7.93 9.86
C SER A 28 -19.56 7.02 8.65
N ASN A 29 -20.25 7.52 7.62
CA ASN A 29 -20.55 6.79 6.38
C ASN A 29 -19.73 7.30 5.19
N TYR A 30 -18.84 8.28 5.42
CA TYR A 30 -18.06 8.90 4.35
C TYR A 30 -17.06 7.91 3.77
N GLN A 31 -17.26 7.59 2.51
CA GLN A 31 -16.28 6.89 1.68
C GLN A 31 -15.81 7.88 0.62
N PRO A 32 -14.52 8.27 0.60
CA PRO A 32 -14.02 9.11 -0.46
C PRO A 32 -14.25 8.40 -1.80
N PRO A 33 -14.52 9.14 -2.89
CA PRO A 33 -14.58 8.60 -4.23
C PRO A 33 -13.18 8.17 -4.68
N ASN A 34 -12.70 7.05 -4.14
CA ASN A 34 -11.44 6.45 -4.53
C ASN A 34 -11.71 5.53 -5.73
N VAL A 35 -10.96 5.73 -6.81
CA VAL A 35 -10.87 4.76 -7.89
C VAL A 35 -10.18 3.53 -7.30
N GLN A 36 -10.97 2.59 -6.77
CA GLN A 36 -10.45 1.35 -6.21
C GLN A 36 -9.62 0.67 -7.30
N PRO A 37 -8.34 0.37 -7.05
CA PRO A 37 -7.56 -0.34 -8.04
C PRO A 37 -8.22 -1.71 -8.28
N PRO A 38 -8.19 -2.24 -9.51
CA PRO A 38 -8.85 -3.51 -9.85
C PRO A 38 -8.08 -4.69 -9.23
N ILE A 39 -8.17 -4.85 -7.91
CA ILE A 39 -7.44 -5.82 -7.11
C ILE A 39 -8.45 -6.66 -6.34
N LEU A 40 -8.36 -7.98 -6.53
CA LEU A 40 -9.03 -8.95 -5.68
C LEU A 40 -8.12 -9.27 -4.50
N ASP A 41 -8.58 -9.01 -3.28
CA ASP A 41 -7.89 -9.46 -2.07
C ASP A 41 -8.75 -10.54 -1.41
N SER A 42 -8.26 -11.77 -1.49
CA SER A 42 -8.85 -12.94 -0.85
C SER A 42 -8.01 -13.42 0.34
N SER A 43 -7.05 -12.63 0.82
CA SER A 43 -6.26 -13.00 1.99
C SER A 43 -7.07 -12.88 3.29
N PHE A 44 -6.96 -13.87 4.18
CA PHE A 44 -7.61 -13.92 5.48
C PHE A 44 -6.71 -13.26 6.53
N GLU A 45 -7.10 -12.08 7.02
CA GLU A 45 -6.44 -11.48 8.20
C GLU A 45 -7.29 -11.80 9.44
N ALA A 46 -6.75 -12.63 10.34
CA ALA A 46 -7.22 -12.66 11.71
C ALA A 46 -7.03 -11.26 12.29
N ASP A 47 -8.07 -10.73 12.92
CA ASP A 47 -8.24 -9.39 13.46
C ASP A 47 -7.09 -8.98 14.43
N THR A 48 -5.91 -8.68 13.92
CA THR A 48 -4.72 -8.34 14.72
C THR A 48 -4.71 -6.87 15.15
N GLY A 49 -5.79 -6.13 14.94
CA GLY A 49 -5.91 -4.73 15.36
C GLY A 49 -4.92 -3.78 14.69
N ASP A 50 -4.25 -4.22 13.62
CA ASP A 50 -3.39 -3.38 12.79
C ASP A 50 -4.26 -2.86 11.64
N ASP A 51 -4.50 -1.54 11.61
CA ASP A 51 -5.40 -0.77 10.73
C ASP A 51 -5.06 -0.87 9.20
N THR A 52 -4.56 -2.00 8.71
CA THR A 52 -3.92 -2.13 7.40
C THR A 52 -4.65 -3.07 6.44
N HIS A 53 -5.98 -3.14 6.50
CA HIS A 53 -6.77 -3.83 5.49
C HIS A 53 -6.87 -2.99 4.21
N TRP A 54 -6.58 -3.56 3.03
CA TRP A 54 -6.76 -2.82 1.76
C TRP A 54 -8.24 -2.53 1.47
N SER A 55 -9.15 -3.39 1.93
CA SER A 55 -10.59 -3.14 1.88
C SER A 55 -11.06 -2.10 2.90
N HIS A 56 -10.19 -1.71 3.85
CA HIS A 56 -10.39 -0.55 4.72
C HIS A 56 -9.49 0.62 4.28
N GLN A 57 -9.20 0.74 2.97
CA GLN A 57 -8.44 1.86 2.38
C GLN A 57 -9.02 3.26 2.65
N ASP A 58 -10.15 3.36 3.34
CA ASP A 58 -10.94 4.59 3.46
C ASP A 58 -11.13 5.08 4.90
N HIS A 59 -10.10 4.94 5.75
CA HIS A 59 -9.96 5.87 6.86
C HIS A 59 -8.89 6.89 6.53
N ILE A 60 -9.31 7.96 5.83
CA ILE A 60 -8.49 9.17 5.65
C ILE A 60 -7.88 9.51 7.02
N PRO A 61 -6.53 9.45 7.17
CA PRO A 61 -5.87 9.72 8.43
C PRO A 61 -6.34 11.04 9.03
N GLY A 62 -6.86 11.01 10.26
CA GLY A 62 -7.42 12.19 10.93
C GLY A 62 -8.93 12.36 10.80
N LEU A 63 -9.63 11.59 9.95
CA LEU A 63 -11.08 11.58 9.89
C LEU A 63 -11.72 11.14 11.23
N LYS A 64 -11.11 10.14 11.91
CA LYS A 64 -11.47 9.76 13.28
C LYS A 64 -11.32 10.93 14.25
N LYS A 65 -10.26 11.74 14.12
CA LYS A 65 -10.04 12.93 14.96
C LYS A 65 -11.09 14.00 14.69
N LEU A 66 -11.50 14.18 13.43
CA LEU A 66 -12.62 15.05 13.06
C LEU A 66 -13.92 14.57 13.72
N LYS A 67 -14.23 13.27 13.61
CA LYS A 67 -15.39 12.67 14.28
C LYS A 67 -15.38 12.87 15.80
N GLU A 68 -14.23 12.68 16.45
CA GLU A 68 -14.06 12.90 17.89
C GLU A 68 -14.24 14.38 18.26
N ALA A 69 -13.70 15.31 17.45
CA ALA A 69 -13.87 16.75 17.67
C ALA A 69 -15.33 17.20 17.49
N LEU A 70 -16.02 16.68 16.47
CA LEU A 70 -17.46 16.89 16.24
C LEU A 70 -18.28 16.40 17.43
N LYS A 71 -18.00 15.18 17.93
CA LYS A 71 -18.69 14.62 19.10
C LYS A 71 -18.50 15.50 20.34
N LEU A 72 -17.28 15.96 20.60
CA LEU A 72 -16.99 16.77 21.78
C LEU A 72 -17.75 18.11 21.74
N ASP A 73 -17.86 18.74 20.57
CA ASP A 73 -18.59 19.99 20.41
C ASP A 73 -20.11 19.79 20.46
N LEU A 74 -20.62 18.68 19.89
CA LEU A 74 -22.01 18.22 20.03
C LEU A 74 -22.40 18.04 21.50
N ASP A 75 -21.68 17.17 22.23
CA ASP A 75 -21.93 16.90 23.65
C ASP A 75 -21.92 18.20 24.48
N GLY A 76 -21.06 19.16 24.12
CA GLY A 76 -20.95 20.47 24.76
C GLY A 76 -22.16 21.39 24.49
N LEU A 77 -22.62 21.44 23.24
CA LEU A 77 -23.78 22.24 22.82
C LEU A 77 -25.09 21.66 23.39
N GLU A 78 -25.28 20.35 23.31
CA GLU A 78 -26.47 19.67 23.88
C GLU A 78 -26.58 19.96 25.38
N LYS A 79 -25.50 19.71 26.12
CA LYS A 79 -25.48 19.96 27.56
C LYS A 79 -25.76 21.42 27.92
N PHE A 80 -25.30 22.37 27.11
CA PHE A 80 -25.59 23.79 27.32
C PHE A 80 -27.06 24.11 27.04
N LEU A 81 -27.62 23.60 25.94
CA LEU A 81 -29.01 23.89 25.54
C LEU A 81 -30.05 23.17 26.41
N GLU A 82 -29.71 22.01 26.98
CA GLU A 82 -30.54 21.29 27.94
C GLU A 82 -30.62 21.97 29.31
N ASP A 83 -29.62 22.78 29.70
CA ASP A 83 -29.61 23.53 30.96
C ASP A 83 -30.63 24.67 30.89
N PRO A 84 -31.72 24.67 31.70
CA PRO A 84 -32.73 25.75 31.66
C PRO A 84 -32.16 27.13 32.01
N SER A 85 -31.00 27.20 32.68
CA SER A 85 -30.33 28.46 32.99
C SER A 85 -29.53 29.05 31.83
N SER A 86 -29.36 28.31 30.73
CA SER A 86 -28.71 28.78 29.49
C SER A 86 -29.45 29.96 28.85
N ALA A 87 -30.77 30.04 29.06
CA ALA A 87 -31.59 31.12 28.54
C ALA A 87 -31.19 32.51 29.03
N HIS A 88 -30.45 32.60 30.14
CA HIS A 88 -30.00 33.87 30.73
C HIS A 88 -28.48 34.06 30.64
N ARG A 89 -27.78 33.11 29.99
CA ARG A 89 -26.34 33.17 29.76
C ARG A 89 -26.05 33.63 28.34
N PRO A 90 -24.89 34.27 28.09
CA PRO A 90 -24.45 34.53 26.73
C PRO A 90 -24.29 33.21 25.94
N PRO A 91 -24.36 33.25 24.59
CA PRO A 91 -24.14 32.07 23.75
C PRO A 91 -22.82 31.37 24.09
N LEU A 92 -22.83 30.04 24.07
CA LEU A 92 -21.64 29.22 24.31
C LEU A 92 -20.57 29.48 23.24
N SER A 93 -19.30 29.58 23.65
CA SER A 93 -18.18 29.54 22.71
C SER A 93 -18.01 28.12 22.18
N THR A 94 -18.22 27.94 20.87
CA THR A 94 -18.19 26.65 20.17
C THR A 94 -17.20 26.67 19.00
N ASN A 95 -16.62 25.52 18.68
CA ASN A 95 -15.79 25.34 17.48
C ASN A 95 -16.62 24.89 16.25
N ALA A 96 -17.95 24.74 16.39
CA ALA A 96 -18.85 24.25 15.35
C ALA A 96 -18.62 24.92 13.98
N PRO A 97 -18.51 26.27 13.86
CA PRO A 97 -18.29 26.88 12.55
C PRO A 97 -17.02 26.37 11.86
N TYR A 98 -15.93 26.21 12.61
CA TYR A 98 -14.68 25.69 12.06
C TYR A 98 -14.79 24.22 11.63
N LEU A 99 -15.44 23.38 12.45
CA LEU A 99 -15.60 21.95 12.14
C LEU A 99 -16.51 21.73 10.92
N ILE A 100 -17.55 22.55 10.78
CA ILE A 100 -18.43 22.59 9.61
C ILE A 100 -17.62 22.96 8.36
N SER A 101 -16.81 24.04 8.41
CA SER A 101 -15.97 24.42 7.27
C SER A 101 -14.96 23.33 6.90
N VAL A 102 -14.38 22.62 7.89
CA VAL A 102 -13.47 21.48 7.63
C VAL A 102 -14.19 20.37 6.87
N TRP A 103 -15.41 20.03 7.28
CA TRP A 103 -16.20 19.02 6.59
C TRP A 103 -16.56 19.45 5.16
N ASN A 104 -17.01 20.69 4.98
CA ASN A 104 -17.36 21.22 3.67
C ASN A 104 -16.16 21.23 2.71
N GLU A 105 -15.00 21.69 3.18
CA GLU A 105 -13.78 21.63 2.37
C GLU A 105 -13.33 20.19 2.10
N LEU A 106 -13.57 19.25 3.02
CA LEU A 106 -13.23 17.85 2.78
C LEU A 106 -14.04 17.25 1.62
N LEU A 107 -15.32 17.64 1.50
CA LEU A 107 -16.20 17.22 0.40
C LEU A 107 -15.79 17.82 -0.95
N CYS A 108 -15.33 19.08 -0.95
CA CYS A 108 -14.91 19.78 -2.17
C CYS A 108 -13.43 19.58 -2.52
N ALA A 109 -12.64 18.97 -1.65
CA ALA A 109 -11.21 18.82 -1.87
C ALA A 109 -10.94 17.89 -3.08
N PRO A 110 -9.94 18.23 -3.92
CA PRO A 110 -9.57 17.36 -5.03
C PRO A 110 -9.10 16.00 -4.51
N GLY A 111 -9.66 14.93 -5.07
CA GLY A 111 -9.28 13.55 -4.74
C GLY A 111 -7.94 13.15 -5.38
N PRO A 112 -7.21 12.18 -4.81
CA PRO A 112 -7.49 11.52 -3.54
C PRO A 112 -7.06 12.37 -2.34
N VAL A 113 -7.90 12.43 -1.30
CA VAL A 113 -7.56 13.10 -0.03
C VAL A 113 -6.68 12.18 0.81
N LEU A 114 -5.49 12.66 1.18
CA LEU A 114 -4.50 11.89 1.92
C LEU A 114 -4.63 11.98 3.44
N SER A 115 -5.10 13.09 3.99
CA SER A 115 -5.25 13.26 5.44
C SER A 115 -6.05 14.51 5.81
N VAL A 116 -6.64 14.47 7.01
CA VAL A 116 -7.28 15.60 7.71
C VAL A 116 -6.48 15.91 8.98
N PHE A 117 -6.33 17.19 9.34
CA PHE A 117 -5.62 17.67 10.54
C PHE A 117 -4.16 17.18 10.65
N LYS A 118 -3.41 17.26 9.56
CA LYS A 118 -1.99 16.88 9.53
C LYS A 118 -1.11 18.06 9.96
N THR A 119 -0.09 17.79 10.77
CA THR A 119 0.93 18.78 11.12
C THR A 119 2.23 18.43 10.40
N PHE A 120 2.75 19.36 9.62
CA PHE A 120 4.01 19.24 8.91
C PHE A 120 5.11 19.97 9.68
N LEU A 121 6.18 19.25 10.00
CA LEU A 121 7.32 19.79 10.73
C LEU A 121 8.30 20.44 9.76
N PHE A 122 8.98 21.50 10.20
CA PHE A 122 9.99 22.17 9.39
C PHE A 122 11.10 22.74 10.26
N GLU A 123 12.25 23.01 9.65
CA GLU A 123 13.34 23.71 10.33
C GLU A 123 13.20 25.22 10.11
N PRO A 124 13.32 26.03 11.18
CA PRO A 124 13.31 27.49 11.04
C PRO A 124 14.53 27.96 10.22
N LYS A 125 14.31 28.58 9.06
CA LYS A 125 15.38 29.27 8.29
C LYS A 125 15.67 30.62 8.95
N GLY A 126 16.88 30.81 9.49
CA GLY A 126 17.40 32.13 9.87
C GLY A 126 17.59 32.39 11.38
N ASP A 127 18.57 33.25 11.65
CA ASP A 127 19.30 33.54 12.90
C ASP A 127 18.47 34.26 13.98
N VAL A 128 17.26 33.78 14.31
CA VAL A 128 16.51 34.32 15.45
C VAL A 128 17.18 33.81 16.73
N ARG A 129 18.13 34.58 17.26
CA ARG A 129 18.64 34.44 18.63
C ARG A 129 17.45 34.48 19.58
N MET A 130 16.97 33.31 19.98
CA MET A 130 15.99 33.18 21.05
C MET A 130 16.54 33.88 22.30
N PRO A 131 15.72 34.65 23.04
CA PRO A 131 16.18 35.38 24.21
C PRO A 131 16.86 34.42 25.21
N PRO A 132 17.95 34.84 25.90
CA PRO A 132 18.72 33.99 26.81
C PRO A 132 17.90 33.36 27.95
N SER A 133 16.71 33.89 28.22
CA SER A 133 15.76 33.34 29.20
C SER A 133 15.11 32.02 28.76
N ALA A 134 15.07 31.72 27.46
CA ALA A 134 14.58 30.46 26.91
C ALA A 134 15.65 29.36 26.82
N GLN A 135 16.94 29.73 26.86
CA GLN A 135 18.06 28.77 26.71
C GLN A 135 18.32 27.93 27.98
N ARG A 136 17.78 28.31 29.14
CA ARG A 136 18.03 27.60 30.40
C ARG A 136 16.99 26.54 30.78
N LYS A 137 16.00 26.25 29.94
CA LYS A 137 15.02 25.19 30.21
C LYS A 137 14.65 24.39 28.95
N LYS A 138 15.08 23.12 28.95
CA LYS A 138 14.45 21.91 28.36
C LYS A 138 15.10 21.32 27.10
N THR A 139 15.82 20.22 27.34
CA THR A 139 15.58 18.93 26.66
C THR A 139 14.07 18.74 26.39
N GLY A 140 13.63 18.88 25.14
CA GLY A 140 12.25 18.53 24.73
C GLY A 140 11.43 19.58 23.96
N VAL A 141 12.01 20.63 23.38
CA VAL A 141 11.27 21.53 22.47
C VAL A 141 11.03 20.79 21.14
N ARG A 142 9.77 20.45 20.85
CA ARG A 142 9.38 19.85 19.56
C ARG A 142 9.69 20.84 18.43
N PRO A 143 10.15 20.36 17.26
CA PRO A 143 10.39 21.23 16.10
C PRO A 143 9.10 21.99 15.74
N PRO A 144 9.21 23.21 15.20
CA PRO A 144 8.04 23.97 14.78
C PRO A 144 7.27 23.21 13.70
N GLY A 145 5.94 23.34 13.72
CA GLY A 145 5.07 22.62 12.81
C GLY A 145 3.90 23.48 12.34
N ALA A 146 3.60 23.37 11.04
CA ALA A 146 2.44 24.00 10.42
C ALA A 146 1.28 23.01 10.39
N LYS A 147 0.11 23.44 10.85
CA LYS A 147 -1.11 22.65 10.77
C LYS A 147 -1.75 22.85 9.41
N VAL A 148 -2.14 21.75 8.76
CA VAL A 148 -2.89 21.72 7.50
C VAL A 148 -4.16 20.94 7.78
N ASP A 149 -5.31 21.51 7.41
CA ASP A 149 -6.60 20.92 7.76
C ASP A 149 -6.96 19.80 6.80
N ILE A 150 -6.71 19.98 5.50
CA ILE A 150 -6.93 18.95 4.48
C ILE A 150 -5.72 18.89 3.54
N VAL A 151 -5.29 17.67 3.25
CA VAL A 151 -4.24 17.37 2.26
C VAL A 151 -4.90 16.63 1.11
N GLY A 152 -5.16 17.34 0.02
CA GLY A 152 -5.85 16.84 -1.19
C GLY A 152 -4.90 16.57 -2.37
N ASP A 153 -5.47 16.07 -3.46
CA ASP A 153 -4.80 15.81 -4.74
C ASP A 153 -3.50 15.00 -4.58
N GLY A 154 -3.57 13.90 -3.84
CA GLY A 154 -2.39 13.06 -3.59
C GLY A 154 -1.25 13.77 -2.87
N GLY A 155 -1.53 14.84 -2.13
CA GLY A 155 -0.54 15.63 -1.39
C GLY A 155 -0.13 16.93 -2.05
N ARG A 156 -0.60 17.19 -3.28
CA ARG A 156 -0.27 18.38 -4.06
C ARG A 156 -0.97 19.64 -3.57
N VAL A 157 -2.11 19.52 -2.90
CA VAL A 157 -2.89 20.66 -2.42
C VAL A 157 -3.00 20.60 -0.90
N TRP A 158 -2.58 21.67 -0.23
CA TRP A 158 -2.71 21.84 1.22
C TRP A 158 -3.71 22.94 1.51
N ILE A 159 -4.79 22.59 2.20
CA ILE A 159 -5.85 23.55 2.55
C ILE A 159 -5.77 23.84 4.05
N ARG A 160 -5.59 25.13 4.39
CA ARG A 160 -5.71 25.66 5.74
C ARG A 160 -6.98 26.48 5.86
N ILE A 161 -7.79 26.18 6.86
CA ILE A 161 -9.04 26.87 7.14
C ILE A 161 -8.83 27.81 8.34
N ASN A 162 -9.30 29.04 8.20
CA ASN A 162 -9.28 30.05 9.26
C ASN A 162 -10.61 30.79 9.34
N THR A 163 -11.17 30.86 10.55
CA THR A 163 -12.48 31.46 10.84
C THR A 163 -12.37 32.85 11.48
N MET A 164 -11.23 33.53 11.32
CA MET A 164 -11.02 34.89 11.84
C MET A 164 -11.98 35.89 11.19
N LYS A 165 -12.59 36.74 12.02
CA LYS A 165 -13.48 37.84 11.58
C LYS A 165 -12.72 39.15 11.41
N ASN A 166 -13.30 40.09 10.66
CA ASN A 166 -12.81 41.46 10.52
C ASN A 166 -12.56 42.13 11.88
N SER A 167 -13.51 42.08 12.82
CA SER A 167 -13.35 42.65 14.17
C SER A 167 -12.17 42.07 14.96
N ARG A 168 -11.85 40.79 14.77
CA ARG A 168 -10.69 40.15 15.44
C ARG A 168 -9.38 40.67 14.85
N LEU A 169 -9.28 40.76 13.53
CA LEU A 169 -8.11 41.27 12.84
C LEU A 169 -7.90 42.77 13.10
N LEU A 170 -8.99 43.54 13.18
CA LEU A 170 -8.97 44.94 13.59
C LEU A 170 -8.43 45.14 15.01
N ALA A 171 -8.73 44.22 15.93
CA ALA A 171 -8.13 44.27 17.26
C ALA A 171 -6.62 44.06 17.20
N GLU A 172 -6.12 43.16 16.34
CA GLU A 172 -4.68 43.00 16.11
C GLU A 172 -4.06 44.28 15.50
N PHE A 173 -4.74 44.92 14.54
CA PHE A 173 -4.26 46.18 13.98
C PHE A 173 -4.18 47.29 15.04
N ARG A 174 -5.20 47.43 15.89
CA ARG A 174 -5.19 48.41 16.99
C ARG A 174 -4.09 48.11 18.00
N GLU A 175 -3.83 46.84 18.28
CA GLU A 175 -2.72 46.41 19.12
C GLU A 175 -1.39 46.84 18.50
N ILE A 176 -1.16 46.58 17.21
CA ILE A 176 0.03 47.01 16.48
C ILE A 176 0.16 48.55 16.50
N ASP A 177 -0.91 49.27 16.18
CA ASP A 177 -0.94 50.73 16.14
C ASP A 177 -0.68 51.36 17.52
N SER A 178 -1.09 50.70 18.61
CA SER A 178 -0.87 51.19 19.99
C SER A 178 0.60 51.20 20.41
N TYR A 179 1.42 50.33 19.80
CA TYR A 179 2.87 50.31 20.03
C TYR A 179 3.65 51.30 19.16
N LEU A 180 2.98 51.94 18.18
CA LEU A 180 3.57 52.94 17.28
C LEU A 180 3.51 54.38 17.83
N THR A 181 2.83 54.62 18.96
CA THR A 181 2.59 55.98 19.49
C THR A 181 3.56 56.48 20.56
N GLU A 182 4.58 55.71 20.96
CA GLU A 182 5.67 56.26 21.79
C GLU A 182 6.68 56.97 20.89
N SER A 183 6.37 58.23 20.56
CA SER A 183 7.33 59.16 19.98
C SER A 183 8.49 59.37 20.95
N GLU A 184 9.70 59.20 20.42
CA GLU A 184 10.98 59.45 21.06
C GLU A 184 11.07 60.91 21.56
N GLU A 185 10.71 61.15 22.82
CA GLU A 185 11.14 62.34 23.56
C GLU A 185 11.72 61.91 24.92
N ASP A 186 13.04 62.10 25.03
CA ASP A 186 13.92 61.98 26.20
C ASP A 186 14.15 60.59 26.83
N SER A 187 15.30 59.97 26.52
CA SER A 187 16.36 59.83 27.54
C SER A 187 17.69 59.28 26.96
N ASP A 188 18.75 60.08 27.03
CA ASP A 188 20.16 59.67 26.88
C ASP A 188 20.59 58.74 28.04
N TRP A 189 20.25 57.45 27.98
CA TRP A 189 20.82 56.44 28.87
C TRP A 189 21.43 55.29 28.08
N ASP A 190 22.73 55.12 28.30
CA ASP A 190 23.65 54.17 27.70
C ASP A 190 23.12 52.73 27.61
N GLY A 191 23.22 52.17 26.41
CA GLY A 191 23.77 50.83 26.16
C GLY A 191 23.15 49.64 26.89
N ASP A 192 21.98 49.20 26.47
CA ASP A 192 21.61 47.78 26.36
C ASP A 192 20.34 47.67 25.49
N GLU A 193 20.44 47.00 24.34
CA GLU A 193 19.34 46.77 23.39
C GLU A 193 18.16 46.05 24.05
N ARG A 194 17.17 46.81 24.52
CA ARG A 194 15.86 46.30 24.89
C ARG A 194 15.13 45.89 23.60
N PRO A 195 14.66 44.64 23.44
CA PRO A 195 13.83 44.27 22.29
C PRO A 195 12.55 45.12 22.32
N THR A 196 12.37 45.96 21.30
CA THR A 196 11.20 46.80 21.14
C THR A 196 9.98 45.94 20.78
N LEU A 197 8.86 46.17 21.44
CA LEU A 197 7.57 45.51 21.15
C LEU A 197 6.89 46.07 19.90
N ALA A 198 7.37 47.21 19.39
CA ALA A 198 6.86 47.84 18.18
C ALA A 198 7.25 47.01 16.94
N GLN A 199 6.25 46.53 16.19
CA GLN A 199 6.48 45.86 14.91
C GLN A 199 6.92 46.90 13.85
N THR A 200 8.06 46.66 13.21
CA THR A 200 8.60 47.55 12.15
C THR A 200 7.94 47.35 10.79
N GLU A 201 7.24 46.22 10.60
CA GLU A 201 6.58 45.84 9.35
C GLU A 201 5.12 45.47 9.61
N PHE A 202 4.24 45.70 8.63
CA PHE A 202 2.84 45.28 8.68
C PHE A 202 2.75 43.74 8.69
N ASP A 203 2.61 43.15 9.89
CA ASP A 203 2.68 41.70 10.08
C ASP A 203 1.67 41.14 11.12
N ASN A 204 0.48 40.79 10.63
CA ASN A 204 -0.59 40.19 11.43
C ASN A 204 -0.51 38.66 11.53
N SER A 205 -1.37 38.06 12.35
CA SER A 205 -1.38 36.61 12.60
C SER A 205 -1.65 35.76 11.35
N ILE A 206 -2.46 36.24 10.41
CA ILE A 206 -2.79 35.54 9.17
C ILE A 206 -1.55 35.48 8.25
N LEU A 207 -0.81 36.59 8.10
CA LEU A 207 0.44 36.64 7.34
C LEU A 207 1.51 35.71 7.92
N LYS A 208 1.67 35.72 9.25
CA LYS A 208 2.58 34.79 9.96
C LYS A 208 2.22 33.33 9.71
N MET A 209 0.92 33.01 9.70
CA MET A 209 0.44 31.66 9.37
C MET A 209 0.74 31.29 7.92
N GLY A 210 0.53 32.20 6.97
CA GLY A 210 0.87 32.01 5.56
C GLY A 210 2.35 31.68 5.35
N ARG A 211 3.26 32.47 5.94
CA ARG A 211 4.72 32.20 5.87
C ARG A 211 5.09 30.85 6.49
N THR A 212 4.46 30.51 7.61
CA THR A 212 4.66 29.22 8.30
C THR A 212 4.24 28.04 7.41
N LEU A 213 3.12 28.15 6.70
CA LEU A 213 2.66 27.13 5.76
C LEU A 213 3.59 26.98 4.56
N LEU A 214 4.03 28.09 3.97
CA LEU A 214 4.97 28.06 2.84
C LEU A 214 6.32 27.46 3.24
N GLN A 215 6.82 27.79 4.43
CA GLN A 215 8.04 27.20 4.95
C GLN A 215 7.89 25.69 5.18
N ALA A 216 6.75 25.27 5.73
CA ALA A 216 6.44 23.85 5.88
C ALA A 216 6.33 23.13 4.53
N ALA A 217 5.69 23.75 3.54
CA ALA A 217 5.59 23.22 2.18
C ALA A 217 6.98 23.04 1.54
N GLN A 218 7.87 24.03 1.70
CA GLN A 218 9.25 23.96 1.22
C GLN A 218 10.07 22.83 1.88
N SER A 219 9.86 22.57 3.18
CA SER A 219 10.55 21.50 3.90
C SER A 219 9.94 20.11 3.66
N ASN A 220 8.74 20.03 3.08
CA ASN A 220 8.01 18.79 2.87
C ASN A 220 7.49 18.73 1.41
N PRO A 221 8.38 18.56 0.42
CA PRO A 221 7.95 18.34 -0.97
C PRO A 221 7.10 17.07 -1.06
N ILE A 222 6.28 16.99 -2.12
CA ILE A 222 5.38 15.85 -2.35
C ILE A 222 6.21 14.57 -2.43
N GLU A 223 5.82 13.53 -1.68
CA GLU A 223 6.59 12.30 -1.54
C GLU A 223 6.99 11.71 -2.91
N GLY A 224 8.29 11.50 -3.11
CA GLY A 224 8.83 10.93 -4.36
C GLY A 224 9.01 11.93 -5.51
N THR A 225 8.78 13.22 -5.27
CA THR A 225 8.99 14.30 -6.26
C THR A 225 9.83 15.43 -5.66
N THR A 226 10.23 16.38 -6.50
CA THR A 226 10.82 17.68 -6.08
C THR A 226 9.79 18.80 -6.07
N GLU A 227 8.53 18.50 -6.33
CA GLU A 227 7.46 19.49 -6.43
C GLU A 227 6.97 19.90 -5.04
N LEU A 228 6.69 21.18 -4.88
CA LEU A 228 6.13 21.74 -3.66
C LEU A 228 4.60 21.69 -3.72
N PRO A 229 3.92 21.42 -2.59
CA PRO A 229 2.48 21.47 -2.55
C PRO A 229 1.98 22.92 -2.71
N ARG A 230 0.89 23.09 -3.47
CA ARG A 230 0.12 24.33 -3.55
C ARG A 230 -0.59 24.59 -2.24
N VAL A 231 -0.35 25.75 -1.64
CA VAL A 231 -0.98 26.15 -0.37
C VAL A 231 -2.21 27.00 -0.66
N VAL A 232 -3.35 26.55 -0.13
CA VAL A 232 -4.64 27.23 -0.18
C VAL A 232 -5.02 27.66 1.23
N MET A 233 -5.40 28.92 1.40
CA MET A 233 -5.93 29.47 2.65
C MET A 233 -7.39 29.86 2.46
N ARG A 234 -8.28 29.10 3.11
CA ARG A 234 -9.72 29.35 3.17
C ARG A 234 -10.04 30.25 4.37
N LEU A 235 -10.40 31.51 4.12
CA LEU A 235 -10.73 32.52 5.13
C LEU A 235 -12.24 32.71 5.18
N THR A 236 -12.94 31.92 6.00
CA THR A 236 -14.39 31.77 5.84
C THR A 236 -15.22 32.94 6.37
N ARG A 237 -14.63 33.76 7.25
CA ARG A 237 -15.32 34.88 7.93
C ARG A 237 -14.63 36.23 7.77
N LEU A 238 -13.60 36.28 6.92
CA LEU A 238 -12.92 37.52 6.59
C LEU A 238 -13.54 38.10 5.33
N ASP A 239 -13.95 39.36 5.39
CA ASP A 239 -14.54 40.05 4.26
C ASP A 239 -13.74 41.34 3.94
N PRO A 240 -12.88 41.33 2.91
CA PRO A 240 -12.13 42.50 2.49
C PRO A 240 -12.98 43.52 1.72
N LEU A 241 -14.22 43.17 1.33
CA LEU A 241 -15.12 44.04 0.58
C LEU A 241 -16.01 44.91 1.47
N THR A 242 -15.96 44.70 2.79
CA THR A 242 -16.67 45.56 3.75
C THR A 242 -16.11 46.99 3.66
N THR A 243 -16.88 47.90 3.05
CA THR A 243 -16.49 49.32 2.86
C THR A 243 -17.18 50.28 3.82
N GLU A 244 -18.23 49.84 4.51
CA GLU A 244 -19.02 50.67 5.43
C GLU A 244 -19.16 50.01 6.82
N GLY A 245 -19.16 50.83 7.87
CA GLY A 245 -19.37 50.38 9.25
C GLY A 245 -18.08 50.23 10.07
N PRO A 246 -18.20 49.81 11.35
CA PRO A 246 -17.09 49.75 12.29
C PRO A 246 -16.08 48.62 12.01
N GLU A 247 -16.43 47.71 11.08
CA GLU A 247 -15.59 46.59 10.64
C GLU A 247 -14.88 46.84 9.30
N ALA A 248 -15.08 48.03 8.69
CA ALA A 248 -14.41 48.42 7.46
C ALA A 248 -13.00 48.97 7.74
N ASP A 249 -11.97 48.30 7.22
CA ASP A 249 -10.58 48.79 7.25
C ASP A 249 -9.81 48.25 6.02
N PRO A 250 -9.19 49.14 5.21
CA PRO A 250 -8.52 48.75 3.97
C PRO A 250 -7.35 47.79 4.20
N ARG A 251 -6.76 47.74 5.40
CA ARG A 251 -5.66 46.82 5.73
C ARG A 251 -6.08 45.36 5.72
N ILE A 252 -7.38 45.07 5.80
CA ILE A 252 -7.92 43.72 5.63
C ILE A 252 -7.68 43.26 4.18
N ALA A 253 -8.02 44.09 3.19
CA ALA A 253 -7.75 43.81 1.78
C ALA A 253 -6.24 43.68 1.53
N THR A 254 -5.42 44.57 2.09
CA THR A 254 -3.94 44.48 1.99
C THR A 254 -3.38 43.18 2.58
N THR A 255 -4.03 42.62 3.61
CA THR A 255 -3.63 41.32 4.17
C THR A 255 -3.86 40.19 3.18
N VAL A 256 -5.00 40.20 2.48
CA VAL A 256 -5.33 39.22 1.44
C VAL A 256 -4.36 39.34 0.27
N GLU A 257 -4.15 40.55 -0.25
CA GLU A 257 -3.20 40.83 -1.35
C GLU A 257 -1.80 40.31 -1.02
N LYS A 258 -1.30 40.58 0.20
CA LYS A 258 0.01 40.09 0.64
C LYS A 258 0.10 38.56 0.71
N LEU A 259 -0.98 37.84 1.03
CA LEU A 259 -0.98 36.37 0.98
C LEU A 259 -0.84 35.88 -0.46
N GLU A 260 -1.57 36.50 -1.38
CA GLU A 260 -1.53 36.16 -2.81
C GLU A 260 -0.17 36.48 -3.42
N GLU A 261 0.44 37.62 -3.07
CA GLU A 261 1.80 37.99 -3.47
C GLU A 261 2.86 36.99 -3.00
N MET A 262 2.65 36.33 -1.85
CA MET A 262 3.52 35.25 -1.37
C MET A 262 3.33 33.93 -2.13
N GLY A 263 2.35 33.83 -3.03
CA GLY A 263 2.01 32.63 -3.79
C GLY A 263 1.02 31.70 -3.08
N ILE A 264 0.26 32.21 -2.10
CA ILE A 264 -0.82 31.46 -1.44
C ILE A 264 -2.13 31.73 -2.19
N GLU A 265 -2.85 30.66 -2.54
CA GLU A 265 -4.19 30.79 -3.10
C GLU A 265 -5.17 31.13 -1.96
N VAL A 266 -5.76 32.32 -1.97
CA VAL A 266 -6.73 32.72 -0.95
C VAL A 266 -8.15 32.48 -1.46
N GLN A 267 -8.96 31.81 -0.64
CA GLN A 267 -10.38 31.58 -0.93
C GLN A 267 -11.20 32.18 0.22
N LEU A 268 -12.10 33.12 -0.10
CA LEU A 268 -12.91 33.84 0.89
C LEU A 268 -14.28 33.16 1.05
N GLY A 269 -14.91 33.34 2.21
CA GLY A 269 -16.26 32.84 2.48
C GLY A 269 -16.36 31.34 2.77
N GLU A 270 -17.55 30.90 3.17
CA GLU A 270 -17.90 29.48 3.31
C GLU A 270 -18.21 28.87 1.93
N ARG A 271 -18.23 27.54 1.84
CA ARG A 271 -18.73 26.84 0.65
C ARG A 271 -20.26 27.00 0.56
N GLU A 272 -20.73 27.38 -0.62
CA GLU A 272 -22.16 27.42 -0.93
C GLU A 272 -22.74 26.00 -1.02
N GLU A 273 -24.02 25.81 -0.70
CA GLU A 273 -24.66 24.48 -0.70
C GLU A 273 -24.62 23.83 -2.08
N GLU A 274 -24.66 24.60 -3.16
CA GLU A 274 -24.56 24.12 -4.54
C GLU A 274 -23.16 23.58 -4.88
N GLU A 275 -22.10 24.02 -4.19
CA GLU A 275 -20.75 23.50 -4.36
C GLU A 275 -20.53 22.18 -3.60
N LEU A 276 -21.35 21.93 -2.57
CA LEU A 276 -21.34 20.72 -1.77
C LEU A 276 -22.03 19.59 -2.55
N VAL A 277 -21.43 19.20 -3.68
CA VAL A 277 -21.78 17.96 -4.36
C VAL A 277 -21.30 16.81 -3.47
N VAL A 278 -22.13 16.43 -2.50
CA VAL A 278 -22.01 15.12 -1.87
C VAL A 278 -22.15 14.15 -3.03
N PRO A 279 -21.13 13.32 -3.33
CA PRO A 279 -21.31 12.24 -4.29
C PRO A 279 -22.55 11.51 -3.80
N ALA A 280 -23.62 11.47 -4.61
CA ALA A 280 -24.82 10.75 -4.24
C ALA A 280 -24.36 9.41 -3.67
N PRO A 281 -24.86 8.96 -2.50
CA PRO A 281 -24.56 7.62 -2.01
C PRO A 281 -24.79 6.74 -3.22
N ILE A 282 -23.74 6.09 -3.70
CA ILE A 282 -23.77 5.37 -4.96
C ILE A 282 -24.87 4.33 -4.77
N GLU A 283 -26.08 4.65 -5.23
CA GLU A 283 -27.25 3.79 -5.11
C GLU A 283 -26.93 2.62 -6.02
N ASP A 284 -26.36 1.55 -5.46
CA ASP A 284 -26.07 0.28 -6.13
C ASP A 284 -25.75 0.46 -7.63
N VAL A 285 -24.84 1.40 -7.96
CA VAL A 285 -24.30 1.48 -9.33
C VAL A 285 -23.52 0.21 -9.45
N ASP A 286 -24.17 -0.82 -10.02
CA ASP A 286 -23.73 -2.19 -10.20
C ASP A 286 -22.31 -2.32 -9.67
N THR A 287 -22.16 -2.79 -8.42
CA THR A 287 -20.86 -3.28 -7.96
C THR A 287 -20.50 -4.39 -8.93
N GLN A 288 -19.91 -4.03 -10.07
CA GLN A 288 -19.43 -4.95 -11.07
C GLN A 288 -18.32 -5.67 -10.33
N THR A 289 -18.70 -6.79 -9.74
CA THR A 289 -17.85 -7.60 -8.91
C THR A 289 -16.62 -7.86 -9.74
N LEU A 290 -15.47 -7.38 -9.26
CA LEU A 290 -14.21 -7.66 -9.92
C LEU A 290 -14.10 -9.19 -10.05
N VAL A 291 -13.82 -9.65 -11.26
CA VAL A 291 -13.63 -11.07 -11.54
C VAL A 291 -12.23 -11.30 -12.09
N PRO A 292 -11.59 -12.44 -11.81
CA PRO A 292 -10.34 -12.77 -12.47
C PRO A 292 -10.55 -12.91 -13.97
N SER A 293 -9.57 -12.50 -14.77
CA SER A 293 -9.59 -12.72 -16.22
C SER A 293 -9.51 -14.21 -16.54
N ARG A 294 -9.96 -14.58 -17.75
CA ARG A 294 -9.94 -15.96 -18.23
C ARG A 294 -8.53 -16.58 -18.24
N ARG A 295 -7.51 -15.77 -18.51
CA ARG A 295 -6.11 -16.19 -18.39
C ARG A 295 -5.53 -15.59 -17.13
N ILE A 296 -4.96 -16.43 -16.27
CA ILE A 296 -4.42 -16.02 -14.97
C ILE A 296 -2.91 -16.27 -14.99
N ASN A 297 -2.13 -15.23 -14.71
CA ASN A 297 -0.68 -15.33 -14.58
C ASN A 297 -0.30 -15.65 -13.13
N LEU A 298 0.50 -16.69 -12.90
CA LEU A 298 0.93 -17.15 -11.58
C LEU A 298 2.30 -16.58 -11.23
N ASP A 299 2.39 -15.87 -10.11
CA ASP A 299 3.67 -15.49 -9.50
C ASP A 299 4.31 -16.68 -8.75
N LEU A 300 5.62 -16.61 -8.50
CA LEU A 300 6.37 -17.64 -7.77
C LEU A 300 5.74 -17.96 -6.41
N SER A 301 5.27 -16.95 -5.68
CA SER A 301 4.70 -17.14 -4.35
C SER A 301 3.47 -18.06 -4.37
N VAL A 302 2.69 -18.03 -5.45
CA VAL A 302 1.51 -18.90 -5.64
C VAL A 302 1.91 -20.28 -6.13
N LEU A 303 2.96 -20.40 -6.96
CA LEU A 303 3.51 -21.72 -7.28
C LEU A 303 3.91 -22.49 -6.02
N ILE A 304 4.63 -21.83 -5.10
CA ILE A 304 5.01 -22.44 -3.82
C ILE A 304 3.78 -22.79 -2.99
N ALA A 305 2.75 -21.95 -3.00
CA ALA A 305 1.51 -22.22 -2.29
C ALA A 305 0.71 -23.38 -2.87
N LEU A 306 0.69 -23.53 -4.20
CA LEU A 306 -0.01 -24.59 -4.90
C LEU A 306 0.63 -25.97 -4.73
N ILE A 307 1.90 -26.06 -4.33
CA ILE A 307 2.58 -27.35 -4.09
C ILE A 307 2.78 -27.66 -2.61
N SER A 308 2.62 -26.64 -1.75
CA SER A 308 2.83 -26.72 -0.31
C SER A 308 1.96 -27.79 0.32
N ASP A 309 2.53 -28.55 1.25
CA ASP A 309 1.76 -29.56 1.96
C ASP A 309 0.66 -28.97 2.86
N LEU A 310 0.77 -27.71 3.31
CA LEU A 310 -0.32 -27.00 4.00
C LEU A 310 -1.62 -26.98 3.18
N THR A 311 -1.47 -26.84 1.86
CA THR A 311 -2.59 -26.78 0.91
C THR A 311 -3.20 -28.15 0.65
N HIS A 312 -2.43 -29.23 0.74
CA HIS A 312 -2.88 -30.56 0.31
C HIS A 312 -3.14 -31.55 1.44
N ALA A 313 -2.44 -31.45 2.56
CA ALA A 313 -2.53 -32.42 3.65
C ALA A 313 -3.92 -32.37 4.33
N PRO A 314 -4.36 -33.45 4.98
CA PRO A 314 -5.59 -33.44 5.76
C PRO A 314 -5.59 -32.30 6.79
N LEU A 315 -6.73 -31.63 6.95
CA LEU A 315 -6.89 -30.58 7.95
C LEU A 315 -6.89 -31.17 9.36
N PRO A 316 -6.33 -30.48 10.36
CA PRO A 316 -6.44 -30.87 11.77
C PRO A 316 -7.90 -30.97 12.20
N ALA A 317 -8.20 -31.88 13.12
CA ALA A 317 -9.52 -31.98 13.72
C ALA A 317 -9.79 -30.88 14.77
N SER A 318 -8.73 -30.23 15.27
CA SER A 318 -8.81 -29.23 16.34
C SER A 318 -7.71 -28.17 16.24
N ILE A 319 -7.93 -27.01 16.87
CA ILE A 319 -6.95 -25.92 16.95
C ILE A 319 -5.73 -26.38 17.75
N GLU A 320 -5.92 -27.22 18.76
CA GLU A 320 -4.87 -27.81 19.58
C GLU A 320 -3.95 -28.72 18.75
N GLU A 321 -4.53 -29.55 17.87
CA GLU A 321 -3.75 -30.36 16.93
C GLU A 321 -2.96 -29.48 15.95
N ALA A 322 -3.58 -28.41 15.42
CA ALA A 322 -2.90 -27.47 14.53
C ALA A 322 -1.65 -26.86 15.20
N ASN A 323 -1.77 -26.42 16.47
CA ASN A 323 -0.66 -25.88 17.24
C ASN A 323 0.47 -26.89 17.48
N LYS A 324 0.14 -28.19 17.62
CA LYS A 324 1.14 -29.26 17.83
C LYS A 324 1.83 -29.73 16.54
N ARG A 325 1.26 -29.43 15.38
CA ARG A 325 1.71 -30.00 14.08
C ARG A 325 3.08 -29.53 13.62
N PHE A 326 3.46 -28.29 13.96
CA PHE A 326 4.73 -27.68 13.55
C PHE A 326 5.72 -27.49 14.71
N ILE A 327 5.50 -28.21 15.81
CA ILE A 327 6.39 -28.31 16.96
C ILE A 327 7.49 -29.32 16.60
N PRO A 328 8.77 -28.91 16.44
CA PRO A 328 9.82 -29.83 16.01
C PRO A 328 10.05 -30.94 17.04
N PRO A 329 10.42 -32.17 16.62
CA PRO A 329 10.67 -33.30 17.52
C PRO A 329 11.70 -33.00 18.62
N LYS A 330 11.56 -33.66 19.78
CA LYS A 330 12.43 -33.48 20.96
C LYS A 330 13.92 -33.63 20.62
N GLU A 331 14.26 -34.65 19.83
CA GLU A 331 15.62 -34.96 19.36
C GLU A 331 16.26 -33.81 18.56
N TYR A 332 15.50 -33.15 17.67
CA TYR A 332 15.99 -32.01 16.89
C TYR A 332 16.27 -30.79 17.78
N ARG A 333 15.47 -30.59 18.83
CA ARG A 333 15.66 -29.52 19.81
C ARG A 333 16.94 -29.76 20.62
N GLU A 334 17.11 -30.98 21.12
CA GLU A 334 18.29 -31.39 21.89
C GLU A 334 19.58 -31.29 21.07
N TRP A 335 19.54 -31.71 19.80
CA TRP A 335 20.66 -31.53 18.86
C TRP A 335 21.02 -30.04 18.69
N LYS A 336 20.03 -29.17 18.47
CA LYS A 336 20.26 -27.73 18.27
C LYS A 336 20.75 -27.04 19.55
N GLN A 337 20.24 -27.42 20.70
CA GLN A 337 20.73 -26.96 22.01
C GLN A 337 22.17 -27.40 22.27
N THR A 338 22.50 -28.65 21.96
CA THR A 338 23.86 -29.19 22.05
C THR A 338 24.82 -28.42 21.15
N ARG A 339 24.42 -28.12 19.91
CA ARG A 339 25.22 -27.32 18.97
C ARG A 339 25.41 -25.87 19.45
N LYS A 340 24.38 -25.24 20.03
CA LYS A 340 24.50 -23.91 20.67
C LYS A 340 25.44 -23.93 21.88
N ARG A 341 25.38 -24.97 22.72
CA ARG A 341 26.31 -25.18 23.85
C ARG A 341 27.75 -25.35 23.36
N GLN A 342 27.98 -26.12 22.29
CA GLN A 342 29.29 -26.30 21.68
C GLN A 342 29.83 -25.00 21.04
N ALA A 343 28.97 -24.19 20.41
CA ALA A 343 29.35 -22.88 19.86
C ALA A 343 29.72 -21.86 20.97
N ARG A 344 28.99 -21.86 22.10
CA ARG A 344 29.32 -21.04 23.28
C ARG A 344 30.62 -21.46 23.95
N LYS A 345 30.90 -22.77 24.04
CA LYS A 345 32.13 -23.32 24.63
C LYS A 345 33.39 -22.98 23.81
N LYS A 346 33.25 -22.60 22.53
CA LYS A 346 34.34 -22.10 21.66
C LYS A 346 34.57 -20.58 21.72
N GLY A 347 33.66 -19.81 22.35
CA GLY A 347 33.71 -18.34 22.40
C GLY A 347 33.99 -17.72 23.77
N SER A 348 33.81 -18.46 24.87
CA SER A 348 34.20 -18.00 26.21
C SER A 348 34.55 -19.19 27.10
N GLY A 349 35.77 -19.20 27.64
CA GLY A 349 36.22 -20.17 28.64
C GLY A 349 35.59 -19.91 30.01
N SER A 350 34.31 -20.23 30.18
CA SER A 350 33.67 -20.27 31.49
C SER A 350 32.77 -21.49 31.60
N ASP A 351 33.13 -22.34 32.55
CA ASP A 351 32.45 -23.58 32.92
C ASP A 351 31.41 -23.23 34.00
N SER A 352 30.14 -23.47 33.70
CA SER A 352 29.09 -23.55 34.72
C SER A 352 28.08 -24.61 34.28
N GLY A 353 28.17 -25.75 34.95
CA GLY A 353 27.22 -26.85 34.83
C GLY A 353 25.90 -26.50 35.51
N GLY A 354 24.81 -26.73 34.78
CA GLY A 354 23.45 -26.76 35.32
C GLY A 354 22.74 -27.94 34.68
N GLY A 355 22.33 -28.89 35.52
CA GLY A 355 21.63 -30.12 35.15
C GLY A 355 20.27 -29.84 34.54
N ALA A 356 19.85 -30.71 33.62
CA ALA A 356 18.48 -30.77 33.13
C ALA A 356 17.76 -31.85 33.93
N GLU A 357 16.74 -31.45 34.69
CA GLU A 357 15.74 -32.39 35.19
C GLU A 357 14.77 -32.72 34.06
N ASP A 358 14.54 -34.02 33.85
CA ASP A 358 13.53 -34.56 32.95
C ASP A 358 12.15 -34.38 33.59
N VAL A 359 11.36 -33.44 33.08
CA VAL A 359 9.91 -33.38 33.30
C VAL A 359 9.25 -33.45 31.92
N ASP A 360 8.53 -34.54 31.65
CA ASP A 360 7.67 -34.73 30.47
C ASP A 360 6.43 -33.81 30.58
N GLU A 361 6.64 -32.50 30.51
CA GLU A 361 5.57 -31.52 30.38
C GLU A 361 5.23 -31.32 28.90
N GLU A 362 3.94 -31.22 28.58
CA GLU A 362 3.43 -31.07 27.22
C GLU A 362 3.77 -29.67 26.70
N LEU A 363 4.95 -29.55 26.05
CA LEU A 363 5.53 -28.25 25.67
C LEU A 363 4.73 -27.52 24.59
N SER A 364 4.54 -26.22 24.80
CA SER A 364 3.84 -25.30 23.91
C SER A 364 4.79 -24.63 22.90
N ILE A 365 4.23 -23.86 21.95
CA ILE A 365 5.03 -23.05 21.01
C ILE A 365 5.82 -21.95 21.74
N GLU A 366 5.38 -21.52 22.93
CA GLU A 366 6.02 -20.48 23.74
C GLU A 366 7.36 -20.94 24.34
N ASP A 367 7.55 -22.26 24.47
CA ASP A 367 8.76 -22.89 25.01
C ASP A 367 9.89 -23.04 23.96
N LEU A 368 9.62 -22.66 22.71
CA LEU A 368 10.60 -22.75 21.61
C LEU A 368 11.55 -21.54 21.59
N PRO A 369 12.81 -21.71 21.12
CA PRO A 369 13.69 -20.58 20.83
C PRO A 369 13.00 -19.60 19.86
N HIS A 370 13.14 -18.29 20.10
CA HIS A 370 12.42 -17.22 19.40
C HIS A 370 12.30 -17.42 17.87
N ASP A 371 13.38 -17.75 17.17
CA ASP A 371 13.36 -17.96 15.71
C ASP A 371 12.47 -19.15 15.31
N LEU A 372 12.56 -20.27 16.05
CA LEU A 372 11.76 -21.48 15.79
C LEU A 372 10.30 -21.25 16.15
N ALA A 373 10.05 -20.58 17.28
CA ALA A 373 8.71 -20.19 17.69
C ALA A 373 8.05 -19.31 16.62
N THR A 374 8.78 -18.36 16.04
CA THR A 374 8.27 -17.48 14.98
C THR A 374 7.85 -18.27 13.74
N HIS A 375 8.69 -19.19 13.27
CA HIS A 375 8.37 -20.03 12.11
C HIS A 375 7.21 -21.00 12.39
N SER A 376 7.20 -21.68 13.54
CA SER A 376 6.12 -22.59 13.92
C SER A 376 4.78 -21.86 14.09
N ARG A 377 4.77 -20.65 14.68
CA ARG A 377 3.57 -19.80 14.76
C ARG A 377 3.08 -19.40 13.37
N ALA A 378 3.98 -18.99 12.48
CA ALA A 378 3.61 -18.60 11.12
C ALA A 378 2.95 -19.76 10.35
N LEU A 379 3.51 -20.97 10.41
CA LEU A 379 2.93 -22.16 9.78
C LEU A 379 1.61 -22.56 10.41
N THR A 380 1.49 -22.48 11.73
CA THR A 380 0.25 -22.76 12.45
C THR A 380 -0.86 -21.79 12.04
N ASN A 381 -0.57 -20.49 11.97
CA ASN A 381 -1.54 -19.49 11.53
C ASN A 381 -1.97 -19.72 10.07
N GLN A 382 -1.06 -20.11 9.18
CA GLN A 382 -1.40 -20.49 7.80
C GLN A 382 -2.34 -21.70 7.76
N LEU A 383 -2.10 -22.70 8.62
CA LEU A 383 -2.95 -23.90 8.71
C LEU A 383 -4.33 -23.58 9.30
N LEU A 384 -4.40 -22.72 10.32
CA LEU A 384 -5.67 -22.23 10.87
C LEU A 384 -6.49 -21.47 9.81
N GLY A 385 -5.84 -20.69 8.95
CA GLY A 385 -6.48 -20.07 7.79
C GLY A 385 -7.07 -21.11 6.83
N GLU A 386 -6.32 -22.15 6.49
CA GLU A 386 -6.81 -23.26 5.65
C GLU A 386 -7.96 -24.06 6.27
N MET A 387 -8.03 -24.14 7.61
CA MET A 387 -9.17 -24.75 8.31
C MET A 387 -10.45 -23.93 8.17
N GLY A 388 -10.33 -22.60 8.06
CA GLY A 388 -11.46 -21.69 7.84
C GLY A 388 -11.93 -21.70 6.39
N ARG A 389 -11.04 -21.36 5.45
CA ARG A 389 -11.31 -21.41 4.01
C ARG A 389 -10.04 -21.75 3.24
N SER A 390 -10.10 -22.76 2.39
CA SER A 390 -8.92 -23.15 1.64
C SER A 390 -8.63 -22.21 0.46
N MET A 391 -7.35 -21.92 0.22
CA MET A 391 -6.91 -21.16 -0.95
C MET A 391 -7.43 -21.77 -2.27
N ILE A 392 -7.41 -23.10 -2.41
CA ILE A 392 -7.89 -23.77 -3.63
C ILE A 392 -9.40 -23.60 -3.82
N GLN A 393 -10.17 -23.64 -2.73
CA GLN A 393 -11.62 -23.42 -2.78
C GLN A 393 -11.92 -21.97 -3.18
N GLU A 394 -11.24 -21.00 -2.58
CA GLU A 394 -11.37 -19.59 -2.97
C GLU A 394 -11.05 -19.38 -4.47
N ILE A 395 -9.96 -19.97 -4.96
CA ILE A 395 -9.59 -19.86 -6.38
C ILE A 395 -10.72 -20.44 -7.26
N ARG A 396 -11.23 -21.62 -6.92
CA ARG A 396 -12.33 -22.27 -7.65
C ARG A 396 -13.59 -21.42 -7.64
N ASP A 397 -13.99 -20.91 -6.49
CA ASP A 397 -15.24 -20.15 -6.32
C ASP A 397 -15.20 -18.87 -7.18
N ARG A 398 -14.09 -18.13 -7.13
CA ARG A 398 -13.88 -16.91 -7.91
C ARG A 398 -13.84 -17.15 -9.42
N ILE A 399 -13.19 -18.22 -9.85
CA ILE A 399 -13.19 -18.62 -11.27
C ILE A 399 -14.60 -19.00 -11.72
N SER A 400 -15.35 -19.72 -10.89
CA SER A 400 -16.72 -20.15 -11.21
C SER A 400 -17.68 -18.95 -11.33
N GLN A 401 -17.47 -17.91 -10.52
CA GLN A 401 -18.20 -16.63 -10.63
C GLN A 401 -17.86 -15.87 -11.92
N SER A 402 -16.65 -16.04 -12.45
CA SER A 402 -16.17 -15.38 -13.68
C SER A 402 -16.61 -16.08 -14.98
N ALA A 403 -17.18 -17.29 -14.90
CA ALA A 403 -17.33 -18.23 -16.03
C ALA A 403 -18.39 -17.88 -17.09
N VAL A 404 -18.53 -16.60 -17.45
CA VAL A 404 -19.41 -16.11 -18.53
C VAL A 404 -18.79 -16.31 -19.93
N GLY A 405 -17.59 -16.91 -20.08
CA GLY A 405 -16.86 -16.86 -21.37
C GLY A 405 -15.81 -17.93 -21.70
N GLY A 406 -15.96 -19.17 -21.21
CA GLY A 406 -15.09 -20.32 -21.56
C GLY A 406 -14.12 -20.75 -20.45
N ALA A 407 -13.29 -21.76 -20.74
CA ALA A 407 -12.40 -22.36 -19.74
C ALA A 407 -11.24 -21.43 -19.34
N THR A 408 -10.96 -21.35 -18.04
CA THR A 408 -9.83 -20.61 -17.46
C THR A 408 -8.50 -21.31 -17.74
N GLU A 409 -7.48 -20.53 -18.07
CA GLU A 409 -6.12 -21.02 -18.38
C GLU A 409 -5.11 -20.38 -17.41
N PHE A 410 -4.14 -21.16 -16.95
CA PHE A 410 -3.06 -20.67 -16.09
C PHE A 410 -1.75 -20.53 -16.86
N TRP A 411 -1.04 -19.44 -16.59
CA TRP A 411 0.21 -19.08 -17.26
C TRP A 411 1.29 -18.75 -16.22
N VAL A 412 2.55 -18.98 -16.57
CA VAL A 412 3.68 -18.70 -15.68
C VAL A 412 4.92 -18.30 -16.47
N THR A 413 5.81 -17.51 -15.86
CA THR A 413 7.12 -17.19 -16.43
C THR A 413 8.08 -18.37 -16.29
N THR A 414 9.02 -18.49 -17.22
CA THR A 414 10.08 -19.50 -17.15
C THR A 414 10.97 -19.29 -15.92
N GLU A 415 11.25 -18.04 -15.56
CA GLU A 415 12.01 -17.70 -14.36
C GLU A 415 11.31 -18.19 -13.08
N ALA A 416 9.99 -17.96 -12.95
CA ALA A 416 9.22 -18.43 -11.79
C ALA A 416 9.22 -19.96 -11.70
N ARG A 417 9.07 -20.68 -12.83
CA ARG A 417 9.22 -22.14 -12.89
C ARG A 417 10.58 -22.59 -12.37
N ASP A 418 11.66 -22.09 -12.97
CA ASP A 418 13.02 -22.56 -12.68
C ASP A 418 13.41 -22.24 -11.23
N ARG A 419 12.95 -21.10 -10.72
CA ARG A 419 13.12 -20.73 -9.32
C ARG A 419 12.29 -21.60 -8.37
N CYS A 420 11.06 -21.94 -8.72
CA CYS A 420 10.23 -22.88 -7.97
C CYS A 420 10.93 -24.24 -7.85
N LEU A 421 11.39 -24.81 -8.96
CA LEU A 421 12.11 -26.10 -8.98
C LEU A 421 13.39 -26.07 -8.15
N ARG A 422 14.20 -25.01 -8.21
CA ARG A 422 15.41 -24.86 -7.37
C ARG A 422 15.09 -24.79 -5.88
N ILE A 423 14.06 -24.02 -5.50
CA ILE A 423 13.63 -23.90 -4.09
C ILE A 423 13.21 -25.28 -3.58
N VAL A 424 12.30 -25.94 -4.29
CA VAL A 424 11.71 -27.21 -3.87
C VAL A 424 12.73 -28.35 -3.88
N SER A 425 13.64 -28.39 -4.84
CA SER A 425 14.71 -29.40 -4.88
C SER A 425 15.57 -29.37 -3.60
N LYS A 426 15.76 -28.17 -3.04
CA LYS A 426 16.64 -27.96 -1.88
C LYS A 426 15.92 -28.04 -0.53
N ILE A 427 14.74 -27.45 -0.41
CA ILE A 427 14.02 -27.36 0.89
C ILE A 427 12.67 -28.07 0.90
N GLY A 428 12.16 -28.54 -0.24
CA GLY A 428 10.94 -29.33 -0.28
C GLY A 428 11.15 -30.75 0.24
N ALA A 429 10.12 -31.35 0.83
CA ALA A 429 10.10 -32.78 1.11
C ALA A 429 9.50 -33.57 -0.06
N VAL A 430 9.26 -34.88 0.16
CA VAL A 430 8.98 -35.85 -0.91
C VAL A 430 7.70 -35.49 -1.67
N ASN A 431 6.62 -35.14 -0.95
CA ASN A 431 5.36 -34.80 -1.60
C ASN A 431 5.42 -33.45 -2.30
N GLU A 432 6.01 -32.43 -1.66
CA GLU A 432 6.20 -31.11 -2.26
C GLU A 432 7.04 -31.18 -3.54
N LYS A 433 8.12 -31.98 -3.54
CA LYS A 433 8.96 -32.25 -4.72
C LYS A 433 8.16 -32.90 -5.84
N ARG A 434 7.47 -34.00 -5.54
CA ARG A 434 6.63 -34.70 -6.52
C ARG A 434 5.62 -33.75 -7.16
N ARG A 435 4.90 -32.95 -6.36
CA ARG A 435 3.91 -31.98 -6.87
C ARG A 435 4.57 -30.92 -7.75
N ALA A 436 5.73 -30.40 -7.37
CA ALA A 436 6.44 -29.40 -8.18
C ALA A 436 6.87 -29.94 -9.55
N PHE A 437 7.46 -31.14 -9.62
CA PHE A 437 7.84 -31.75 -10.89
C PHE A 437 6.62 -32.08 -11.74
N ALA A 438 5.58 -32.67 -11.12
CA ALA A 438 4.32 -32.98 -11.79
C ALA A 438 3.61 -31.74 -12.35
N LEU A 439 3.61 -30.61 -11.63
CA LEU A 439 3.03 -29.33 -12.09
C LEU A 439 3.60 -28.87 -13.45
N PHE A 440 4.87 -29.20 -13.72
CA PHE A 440 5.54 -28.87 -14.97
C PHE A 440 5.71 -30.06 -15.91
N CYS A 441 4.96 -31.15 -15.70
CA CYS A 441 5.01 -32.39 -16.49
C CYS A 441 6.42 -33.01 -16.56
N LEU A 442 7.19 -32.93 -15.48
CA LEU A 442 8.50 -33.57 -15.34
C LEU A 442 8.41 -34.83 -14.46
N ASP A 443 9.22 -35.84 -14.76
CA ASP A 443 9.32 -37.04 -13.91
C ASP A 443 10.03 -36.66 -12.57
N PRO A 444 9.40 -36.90 -11.40
CA PRO A 444 10.04 -36.66 -10.11
C PRO A 444 11.33 -37.47 -9.87
N SER A 445 11.47 -38.63 -10.52
CA SER A 445 12.64 -39.52 -10.42
C SER A 445 13.76 -39.12 -11.36
N ASP A 446 13.42 -38.57 -12.53
CA ASP A 446 14.35 -38.05 -13.53
C ASP A 446 13.83 -36.72 -14.11
N PRO A 447 14.18 -35.57 -13.50
CA PRO A 447 13.70 -34.26 -13.92
C PRO A 447 14.04 -33.85 -15.36
N THR A 448 14.89 -34.62 -16.06
CA THR A 448 15.20 -34.39 -17.48
C THR A 448 14.16 -34.96 -18.42
N GLN A 449 13.31 -35.87 -17.94
CA GLN A 449 12.26 -36.51 -18.72
C GLN A 449 10.90 -35.84 -18.48
N THR A 450 10.14 -35.71 -19.56
CA THR A 450 8.77 -35.23 -19.51
C THR A 450 7.80 -36.39 -19.45
N ILE A 451 6.74 -36.25 -18.66
CA ILE A 451 5.68 -37.24 -18.51
C ILE A 451 4.38 -36.77 -19.19
N PRO A 452 3.49 -37.69 -19.62
CA PRO A 452 2.20 -37.33 -20.19
C PRO A 452 1.34 -36.48 -19.25
N LEU A 453 0.56 -35.55 -19.81
CA LEU A 453 -0.26 -34.60 -19.04
C LEU A 453 -1.21 -35.29 -18.03
N ALA A 454 -1.87 -36.38 -18.43
CA ALA A 454 -2.78 -37.12 -17.56
C ALA A 454 -2.06 -37.78 -16.37
N GLU A 455 -0.82 -38.22 -16.57
CA GLU A 455 0.01 -38.78 -15.52
C GLU A 455 0.52 -37.67 -14.58
N ALA A 456 0.95 -36.54 -15.15
CA ALA A 456 1.34 -35.35 -14.40
C ALA A 456 0.20 -34.84 -13.49
N GLU A 457 -1.02 -34.72 -14.02
CA GLU A 457 -2.19 -34.32 -13.23
C GLU A 457 -2.47 -35.31 -12.08
N ALA A 458 -2.44 -36.62 -12.36
CA ALA A 458 -2.63 -37.64 -11.34
C ALA A 458 -1.54 -37.59 -10.26
N LEU A 459 -0.28 -37.43 -10.67
CA LEU A 459 0.86 -37.30 -9.77
C LEU A 459 0.84 -35.98 -8.99
N PHE A 460 0.18 -34.92 -9.46
CA PHE A 460 0.05 -33.69 -8.69
C PHE A 460 -0.97 -33.86 -7.56
N TRP A 461 -2.15 -34.41 -7.87
CA TRP A 461 -3.24 -34.58 -6.89
C TRP A 461 -3.06 -35.78 -5.96
N LEU A 462 -2.12 -36.69 -6.23
CA LEU A 462 -1.88 -37.85 -5.37
C LEU A 462 -1.61 -37.44 -3.92
N GLY A 463 -2.39 -38.02 -2.99
CA GLY A 463 -2.31 -37.74 -1.55
C GLY A 463 -2.83 -36.35 -1.14
N SER A 464 -3.51 -35.63 -2.03
CA SER A 464 -4.18 -34.38 -1.68
C SER A 464 -5.58 -34.64 -1.12
N ARG A 465 -6.01 -33.79 -0.18
CA ARG A 465 -7.42 -33.67 0.24
C ARG A 465 -8.35 -33.14 -0.85
N PHE A 466 -7.80 -32.69 -1.97
CA PHE A 466 -8.54 -32.18 -3.12
C PHE A 466 -8.41 -33.14 -4.31
N ASP A 467 -9.49 -33.28 -5.07
CA ASP A 467 -9.50 -34.00 -6.34
C ASP A 467 -9.84 -33.01 -7.47
N ARG A 468 -8.87 -32.79 -8.38
CA ARG A 468 -8.99 -31.95 -9.60
C ARG A 468 -9.77 -30.66 -9.38
N ALA A 469 -9.40 -29.96 -8.33
CA ALA A 469 -10.22 -28.89 -7.79
C ALA A 469 -10.28 -27.62 -8.65
N ILE A 470 -9.26 -27.37 -9.46
CA ILE A 470 -9.10 -26.21 -10.31
C ILE A 470 -8.52 -26.68 -11.66
N PRO A 471 -8.83 -26.00 -12.79
CA PRO A 471 -8.35 -26.38 -14.11
C PRO A 471 -6.88 -25.95 -14.32
N LEU A 472 -5.98 -26.45 -13.47
CA LEU A 472 -4.56 -26.05 -13.44
C LEU A 472 -3.75 -26.60 -14.62
N PHE A 473 -4.19 -27.71 -15.22
CA PHE A 473 -3.51 -28.41 -16.30
C PHE A 473 -4.19 -28.19 -17.66
N PRO A 474 -3.42 -27.96 -18.74
CA PRO A 474 -1.98 -27.72 -18.77
C PRO A 474 -1.60 -26.33 -18.25
N LEU A 475 -0.46 -26.24 -17.57
CA LEU A 475 0.14 -24.96 -17.19
C LEU A 475 0.95 -24.41 -18.38
N HIS A 476 0.61 -23.20 -18.84
CA HIS A 476 1.23 -22.58 -20.00
C HIS A 476 2.44 -21.71 -19.61
N PHE A 477 3.39 -21.56 -20.53
CA PHE A 477 4.59 -20.74 -20.32
C PHE A 477 4.62 -19.55 -21.27
N HIS A 478 5.04 -18.40 -20.73
CA HIS A 478 5.37 -17.25 -21.56
C HIS A 478 6.59 -17.59 -22.42
N SER A 479 6.42 -17.57 -23.74
CA SER A 479 7.53 -17.71 -24.69
C SER A 479 8.02 -16.34 -25.12
N ALA A 480 9.34 -16.13 -25.15
CA ALA A 480 9.95 -14.91 -25.67
C ALA A 480 9.49 -14.58 -27.10
N SER A 481 9.12 -15.60 -27.89
CA SER A 481 8.61 -15.44 -29.25
C SER A 481 7.21 -14.83 -29.34
N LEU A 482 6.42 -14.80 -28.25
CA LEU A 482 5.10 -14.17 -28.24
C LEU A 482 5.15 -12.64 -28.20
N LEU A 483 6.33 -12.05 -27.92
CA LEU A 483 6.53 -10.59 -27.87
C LEU A 483 7.19 -10.03 -29.13
N VAL A 484 7.79 -10.87 -29.98
CA VAL A 484 8.41 -10.48 -31.25
C VAL A 484 7.49 -10.92 -32.38
N ALA A 485 6.65 -10.01 -32.87
CA ALA A 485 5.88 -10.27 -34.07
C ALA A 485 6.84 -10.52 -35.25
N PRO A 486 6.81 -11.70 -35.92
CA PRO A 486 7.51 -11.88 -37.17
C PRO A 486 6.87 -10.94 -38.20
N VAL A 487 7.68 -10.14 -38.87
CA VAL A 487 7.24 -9.31 -39.99
C VAL A 487 6.67 -10.23 -41.08
N GLY A 488 5.34 -10.22 -41.25
CA GLY A 488 4.68 -10.80 -42.43
C GLY A 488 3.80 -12.04 -42.23
N VAL A 489 3.47 -12.47 -41.01
CA VAL A 489 2.46 -13.54 -40.79
C VAL A 489 1.25 -12.99 -40.04
N PRO A 490 0.02 -13.10 -40.60
CA PRO A 490 -1.19 -12.67 -39.90
C PRO A 490 -1.55 -13.73 -38.84
N HIS A 491 -0.93 -13.64 -37.66
CA HIS A 491 -1.44 -14.29 -36.46
C HIS A 491 -2.41 -13.32 -35.77
N THR A 492 -3.68 -13.54 -36.03
CA THR A 492 -4.80 -12.97 -35.28
C THR A 492 -4.73 -13.35 -33.79
N SER A 493 -4.95 -12.36 -32.92
CA SER A 493 -5.70 -12.48 -31.65
C SER A 493 -5.02 -12.66 -30.27
N LEU A 494 -3.74 -12.35 -30.05
CA LEU A 494 -3.21 -12.23 -28.65
C LEU A 494 -2.68 -10.83 -28.27
N LEU A 495 -2.05 -10.13 -29.21
CA LEU A 495 -1.53 -8.78 -28.97
C LEU A 495 -2.51 -7.66 -29.38
N ASP A 496 -3.57 -7.99 -30.13
CA ASP A 496 -4.62 -7.04 -30.55
C ASP A 496 -5.47 -6.52 -29.36
N GLU A 497 -5.46 -7.20 -28.21
CA GLU A 497 -6.13 -6.73 -26.99
C GLU A 497 -5.39 -5.57 -26.29
N ARG A 498 -4.28 -5.07 -26.85
CA ARG A 498 -3.54 -3.90 -26.32
C ARG A 498 -4.33 -2.60 -26.40
N GLY A 499 -5.19 -2.44 -27.41
CA GLY A 499 -5.90 -1.18 -27.68
C GLY A 499 -6.98 -0.81 -26.65
N GLY A 500 -7.56 -1.79 -25.96
CA GLY A 500 -8.71 -1.60 -25.05
C GLY A 500 -8.41 -1.74 -23.55
N ARG A 501 -7.14 -1.66 -23.14
CA ARG A 501 -6.76 -1.94 -21.73
C ARG A 501 -7.09 -0.78 -20.80
N HIS A 502 -7.66 -1.13 -19.64
CA HIS A 502 -7.89 -0.21 -18.54
C HIS A 502 -6.60 0.54 -18.16
N ALA A 503 -6.70 1.83 -17.87
CA ALA A 503 -5.55 2.71 -17.59
C ALA A 503 -4.62 2.14 -16.48
N PHE A 504 -5.22 1.49 -15.48
CA PHE A 504 -4.46 0.81 -14.41
C PHE A 504 -3.45 -0.22 -14.93
N PHE A 505 -3.79 -1.02 -15.95
CA PHE A 505 -2.85 -2.01 -16.50
C PHE A 505 -1.65 -1.33 -17.16
N LYS A 506 -1.88 -0.22 -17.87
CA LYS A 506 -0.81 0.57 -18.49
C LYS A 506 0.12 1.17 -17.45
N ASP A 507 -0.45 1.74 -16.38
CA ASP A 507 0.33 2.32 -15.29
C ASP A 507 1.10 1.25 -14.51
N LEU A 508 0.50 0.08 -14.29
CA LEU A 508 1.16 -1.06 -13.65
C LEU A 508 2.32 -1.56 -14.49
N ALA A 509 2.11 -1.77 -15.79
CA ALA A 509 3.16 -2.19 -16.72
C ALA A 509 4.31 -1.17 -16.76
N GLY A 510 4.00 0.12 -16.94
CA GLY A 510 5.01 1.18 -16.96
C GLY A 510 5.80 1.28 -15.65
N THR A 511 5.13 1.08 -14.51
CA THR A 511 5.80 1.08 -13.20
C THR A 511 6.69 -0.14 -13.02
N CYS A 512 6.22 -1.34 -13.37
CA CYS A 512 7.03 -2.56 -13.29
C CYS A 512 8.26 -2.47 -14.21
N GLN A 513 8.10 -1.97 -15.43
CA GLN A 513 9.21 -1.73 -16.35
C GLN A 513 10.21 -0.74 -15.76
N HIS A 514 9.75 0.39 -15.22
CA HIS A 514 10.62 1.37 -14.58
C HIS A 514 11.41 0.80 -13.40
N ILE A 515 10.77 -0.04 -12.58
CA ILE A 515 11.42 -0.72 -11.45
C ILE A 515 12.49 -1.72 -11.92
N LEU A 516 12.23 -2.44 -13.01
CA LEU A 516 13.19 -3.40 -13.59
C LEU A 516 14.35 -2.71 -14.31
N ASP A 517 14.10 -1.56 -14.94
CA ASP A 517 15.13 -0.73 -15.60
C ASP A 517 16.09 -0.09 -14.58
N GLN A 518 15.64 0.12 -13.35
CA GLN A 518 16.52 0.50 -12.25
C GLN A 518 17.36 -0.71 -11.81
N GLU A 519 18.66 -0.69 -12.13
CA GLU A 519 19.66 -1.73 -11.80
C GLU A 519 19.26 -2.64 -10.62
N THR A 520 19.14 -3.95 -10.87
CA THR A 520 18.85 -4.92 -9.82
C THR A 520 20.07 -5.12 -8.93
N MET A 521 19.89 -5.12 -7.61
CA MET A 521 20.98 -5.38 -6.65
C MET A 521 20.78 -6.71 -5.94
N PRO A 522 21.85 -7.43 -5.58
CA PRO A 522 21.72 -8.59 -4.70
C PRO A 522 21.10 -8.17 -3.36
N HIS A 523 20.28 -9.06 -2.77
CA HIS A 523 19.63 -8.80 -1.49
C HIS A 523 20.65 -8.33 -0.44
N PRO A 524 20.34 -7.34 0.42
CA PRO A 524 21.30 -6.73 1.35
C PRO A 524 21.96 -7.68 2.38
N ASN A 525 21.47 -8.91 2.55
CA ASN A 525 22.15 -9.92 3.37
C ASN A 525 22.60 -11.15 2.56
N SER A 526 22.82 -10.98 1.26
CA SER A 526 23.57 -11.92 0.41
C SER A 526 25.05 -11.82 0.77
N ARG A 527 25.76 -12.95 0.89
CA ARG A 527 27.22 -12.91 0.98
C ARG A 527 27.80 -12.54 -0.39
N PRO A 528 28.88 -11.74 -0.47
CA PRO A 528 29.53 -11.46 -1.73
C PRO A 528 30.23 -12.73 -2.24
N SER A 529 29.63 -13.42 -3.21
CA SER A 529 30.30 -14.45 -4.01
C SER A 529 30.78 -13.84 -5.33
N LEU A 530 32.01 -14.14 -5.74
CA LEU A 530 32.67 -13.58 -6.94
C LEU A 530 32.05 -14.02 -8.30
N GLN A 531 30.89 -14.66 -8.32
CA GLN A 531 30.15 -15.08 -9.53
C GLN A 531 28.86 -14.26 -9.68
N PHE A 532 28.96 -12.97 -10.02
CA PHE A 532 27.80 -12.08 -10.18
C PHE A 532 27.41 -11.79 -11.64
N GLN A 533 27.90 -12.54 -12.62
CA GLN A 533 27.78 -12.14 -14.05
C GLN A 533 26.91 -13.02 -14.97
N PHE A 534 26.27 -14.10 -14.51
CA PHE A 534 25.61 -15.03 -15.44
C PHE A 534 24.11 -15.33 -15.26
N ILE A 535 23.39 -14.76 -14.29
CA ILE A 535 21.96 -15.11 -14.06
C ILE A 535 21.05 -13.88 -13.83
N SER A 536 21.30 -12.78 -14.53
CA SER A 536 20.36 -11.64 -14.57
C SER A 536 20.39 -10.95 -15.94
N GLN A 537 20.10 -11.69 -17.01
CA GLN A 537 19.65 -11.00 -18.23
C GLN A 537 18.13 -10.94 -18.17
N PRO A 538 17.51 -9.75 -17.98
CA PRO A 538 16.08 -9.61 -18.22
C PRO A 538 15.80 -10.13 -19.63
N THR A 539 14.73 -10.91 -19.82
CA THR A 539 14.28 -11.22 -21.18
C THR A 539 14.01 -9.88 -21.88
N PRO A 540 14.71 -9.56 -22.99
CA PRO A 540 14.63 -8.24 -23.58
C PRO A 540 13.22 -7.97 -24.12
N PHE A 541 12.58 -6.93 -23.59
CA PHE A 541 11.41 -6.30 -24.20
C PHE A 541 11.90 -5.36 -25.32
N PRO A 542 11.28 -5.35 -26.51
CA PRO A 542 11.66 -4.39 -27.53
C PRO A 542 11.23 -2.97 -27.11
N SER A 543 12.19 -2.14 -26.71
CA SER A 543 12.02 -0.69 -26.53
C SER A 543 11.73 -0.07 -27.90
N GLN A 544 10.64 0.69 -28.03
CA GLN A 544 10.37 1.47 -29.25
C GLN A 544 11.44 2.56 -29.42
N GLN A 545 12.44 2.31 -30.27
CA GLN A 545 13.19 3.37 -30.94
C GLN A 545 12.75 3.43 -32.40
N LEU A 546 12.07 4.52 -32.74
CA LEU A 546 11.74 4.92 -34.10
C LEU A 546 13.00 5.40 -34.83
N ASN A 547 13.10 4.96 -36.09
CA ASN A 547 13.87 5.50 -37.23
C ASN A 547 15.23 4.87 -37.59
N GLY A 548 15.26 4.28 -38.81
CA GLY A 548 16.43 4.27 -39.69
C GLY A 548 16.78 2.91 -40.31
N ALA A 549 16.26 2.62 -41.50
CA ALA A 549 16.84 1.66 -42.47
C ALA A 549 17.47 2.45 -43.64
N PRO A 550 18.25 1.87 -44.59
CA PRO A 550 18.60 0.45 -44.83
C PRO A 550 20.15 0.23 -45.00
N THR A 551 20.78 -0.90 -45.37
CA THR A 551 20.58 -1.86 -46.49
C THR A 551 21.69 -2.96 -46.52
N VAL A 552 21.39 -4.13 -47.15
CA VAL A 552 22.24 -5.23 -47.74
C VAL A 552 23.15 -6.09 -46.84
N ALA A 553 23.35 -7.43 -46.99
CA ALA A 553 23.06 -8.42 -48.05
C ALA A 553 23.07 -9.88 -47.48
N ALA A 554 22.40 -10.81 -48.20
CA ALA A 554 22.71 -12.24 -48.52
C ALA A 554 23.63 -13.08 -47.58
N GLU A 555 23.51 -14.38 -47.35
CA GLU A 555 22.83 -15.56 -47.91
C GLU A 555 23.20 -16.73 -46.94
N GLY A 556 22.37 -17.76 -46.78
CA GLY A 556 22.79 -18.97 -46.05
C GLY A 556 21.66 -19.85 -45.53
N SER A 557 21.23 -20.79 -46.35
CA SER A 557 20.26 -21.85 -46.06
C SER A 557 20.90 -22.96 -45.22
N GLU A 558 20.43 -23.21 -43.99
CA GLU A 558 20.57 -24.51 -43.33
C GLU A 558 19.29 -24.92 -42.59
N VAL A 559 18.92 -26.19 -42.80
CA VAL A 559 17.78 -26.91 -42.24
C VAL A 559 18.26 -27.61 -40.95
N LEU A 560 17.61 -27.37 -39.81
CA LEU A 560 17.71 -28.18 -38.57
C LEU A 560 16.43 -27.94 -37.74
N THR A 561 15.42 -28.80 -37.76
CA THR A 561 15.17 -29.97 -36.88
C THR A 561 15.44 -29.78 -35.37
N SER A 562 14.39 -30.05 -34.58
CA SER A 562 14.31 -30.24 -33.11
C SER A 562 14.61 -29.04 -32.21
N ALA A 563 13.52 -28.42 -31.72
CA ALA A 563 13.52 -27.60 -30.52
C ALA A 563 13.87 -28.49 -29.31
N THR A 564 15.14 -28.47 -28.93
CA THR A 564 15.61 -29.08 -27.68
C THR A 564 15.42 -28.04 -26.59
N THR A 565 14.55 -28.34 -25.63
CA THR A 565 14.40 -27.59 -24.38
C THR A 565 15.77 -27.49 -23.70
N PRO A 566 16.24 -26.31 -23.27
CA PRO A 566 17.51 -26.22 -22.56
C PRO A 566 17.43 -27.07 -21.28
N ALA A 567 18.41 -27.94 -21.08
CA ALA A 567 18.52 -28.78 -19.90
C ALA A 567 18.59 -27.91 -18.64
N ILE A 568 17.74 -28.18 -17.65
CA ILE A 568 17.72 -27.46 -16.37
C ILE A 568 18.92 -27.97 -15.56
N ASP A 569 19.91 -27.11 -15.31
CA ASP A 569 21.05 -27.42 -14.44
C ASP A 569 20.58 -27.40 -12.98
N LEU A 570 20.19 -28.57 -12.47
CA LEU A 570 19.79 -28.79 -11.08
C LEU A 570 20.98 -29.22 -10.23
N ASN A 571 22.11 -28.51 -10.29
CA ASN A 571 23.27 -28.82 -9.46
C ASN A 571 22.94 -28.66 -7.96
N PRO A 572 22.92 -29.75 -7.16
CA PRO A 572 22.51 -29.70 -5.76
C PRO A 572 23.54 -28.99 -4.85
N GLU A 573 24.76 -28.73 -5.34
CA GLU A 573 25.81 -28.06 -4.56
C GLU A 573 25.73 -26.53 -4.58
N GLU A 574 24.91 -25.91 -5.46
CA GLU A 574 24.79 -24.45 -5.50
C GLU A 574 23.96 -23.90 -4.33
N GLU A 575 24.45 -22.82 -3.70
CA GLU A 575 23.73 -22.11 -2.62
C GLU A 575 22.43 -21.50 -3.18
N ILE A 576 21.30 -21.51 -2.42
CA ILE A 576 20.09 -20.81 -2.88
C ILE A 576 20.45 -19.33 -2.90
N GLN A 577 20.69 -18.79 -4.08
CA GLN A 577 20.94 -17.37 -4.23
C GLN A 577 19.67 -16.63 -3.81
N ARG A 578 19.82 -15.70 -2.86
CA ARG A 578 18.73 -14.82 -2.43
C ARG A 578 18.19 -14.10 -3.65
N ALA A 579 16.87 -13.85 -3.65
CA ALA A 579 16.24 -13.14 -4.75
C ALA A 579 16.94 -11.80 -4.99
N VAL A 580 17.24 -11.51 -6.25
CA VAL A 580 17.73 -10.20 -6.64
C VAL A 580 16.61 -9.21 -6.33
N VAL A 581 16.94 -8.18 -5.56
CA VAL A 581 16.00 -7.15 -5.15
C VAL A 581 16.18 -5.92 -6.03
N THR A 582 15.13 -5.16 -6.20
CA THR A 582 15.20 -3.94 -7.00
C THR A 582 15.88 -2.84 -6.18
N LYS A 583 16.70 -2.01 -6.83
CA LYS A 583 17.30 -0.83 -6.17
C LYS A 583 16.24 0.22 -5.81
N ALA A 584 15.17 0.30 -6.60
CA ALA A 584 13.99 1.10 -6.33
C ALA A 584 13.40 0.80 -4.94
N ASN A 585 13.23 -0.50 -4.65
CA ASN A 585 12.68 -0.96 -3.39
C ASN A 585 13.27 -2.33 -2.99
N PRO A 586 14.03 -2.43 -1.89
CA PRO A 586 14.66 -3.68 -1.46
C PRO A 586 13.64 -4.74 -1.00
N ARG A 587 12.35 -4.40 -0.89
CA ARG A 587 11.25 -5.33 -0.60
C ARG A 587 10.66 -5.96 -1.86
N LEU A 588 11.04 -5.50 -3.05
CA LEU A 588 10.59 -6.03 -4.33
C LEU A 588 11.66 -6.93 -4.93
N THR A 589 11.25 -8.14 -5.28
CA THR A 589 12.08 -9.12 -5.98
C THR A 589 11.83 -9.05 -7.47
N ALA A 590 12.90 -9.11 -8.27
CA ALA A 590 12.83 -8.94 -9.73
C ALA A 590 11.79 -9.87 -10.39
N HIS A 591 11.81 -11.17 -10.07
CA HIS A 591 10.86 -12.16 -10.58
C HIS A 591 9.37 -11.84 -10.29
N THR A 592 9.07 -11.21 -9.15
CA THR A 592 7.69 -10.83 -8.81
C THR A 592 7.27 -9.62 -9.63
N VAL A 593 8.17 -8.65 -9.81
CA VAL A 593 7.92 -7.48 -10.67
C VAL A 593 7.77 -7.92 -12.13
N GLU A 594 8.59 -8.86 -12.60
CA GLU A 594 8.49 -9.43 -13.96
C GLU A 594 7.17 -10.19 -14.16
N SER A 595 6.76 -11.00 -13.19
CA SER A 595 5.46 -11.69 -13.24
C SER A 595 4.30 -10.70 -13.34
N MET A 596 4.32 -9.62 -12.54
CA MET A 596 3.30 -8.57 -12.61
C MET A 596 3.38 -7.77 -13.93
N LEU A 597 4.58 -7.53 -14.47
CA LEU A 597 4.75 -6.90 -15.78
C LEU A 597 4.07 -7.72 -16.87
N TRP A 598 4.31 -9.04 -16.91
CA TRP A 598 3.68 -9.92 -17.89
C TRP A 598 2.14 -9.91 -17.81
N GLY A 599 1.58 -10.01 -16.61
CA GLY A 599 0.14 -9.89 -16.43
C GLY A 599 -0.38 -8.53 -16.90
N ALA A 600 0.33 -7.45 -16.58
CA ALA A 600 -0.06 -6.10 -16.97
C ALA A 600 0.02 -5.86 -18.49
N GLU A 601 1.11 -6.33 -19.11
CA GLU A 601 1.38 -6.27 -20.56
C GLU A 601 0.51 -7.20 -21.39
N LEU A 602 -0.26 -8.08 -20.76
CA LEU A 602 -1.24 -8.93 -21.44
C LEU A 602 -2.68 -8.59 -21.06
N GLY A 603 -2.89 -7.74 -20.04
CA GLY A 603 -4.22 -7.45 -19.48
C GLY A 603 -4.81 -8.62 -18.70
N TRP A 604 -3.95 -9.49 -18.16
CA TRP A 604 -4.32 -10.69 -17.41
C TRP A 604 -4.16 -10.45 -15.91
N THR A 605 -5.05 -11.04 -15.11
CA THR A 605 -4.95 -11.07 -13.66
C THR A 605 -3.66 -11.78 -13.26
N THR A 606 -2.82 -11.11 -12.49
CA THR A 606 -1.69 -11.76 -11.81
C THR A 606 -2.11 -12.22 -10.43
N LEU A 607 -2.07 -13.54 -10.20
CA LEU A 607 -2.30 -14.17 -8.92
C LEU A 607 -0.99 -14.22 -8.13
N THR A 608 -0.98 -13.64 -6.93
CA THR A 608 0.20 -13.60 -6.05
C THR A 608 -0.21 -13.82 -4.59
N ALA A 609 0.69 -14.37 -3.78
CA ALA A 609 0.55 -14.41 -2.33
C ALA A 609 1.40 -13.35 -1.63
N ASN A 610 2.11 -12.51 -2.39
CA ASN A 610 3.01 -11.49 -1.87
C ASN A 610 2.32 -10.12 -1.78
N ARG A 611 1.43 -9.97 -0.78
CA ARG A 611 0.74 -8.70 -0.47
C ARG A 611 1.72 -7.54 -0.28
N THR A 612 2.89 -7.79 0.29
CA THR A 612 3.91 -6.75 0.51
C THR A 612 4.50 -6.18 -0.77
N SER A 613 4.69 -7.01 -1.79
CA SER A 613 5.17 -6.54 -3.09
C SER A 613 4.09 -5.77 -3.84
N VAL A 614 2.83 -6.20 -3.77
CA VAL A 614 1.70 -5.42 -4.32
C VAL A 614 1.63 -4.03 -3.65
N ARG A 615 1.78 -3.96 -2.31
CA ARG A 615 1.83 -2.68 -1.58
C ARG A 615 2.91 -1.75 -2.13
N ALA A 616 4.12 -2.29 -2.29
CA ALA A 616 5.28 -1.53 -2.71
C ALA A 616 5.12 -1.03 -4.15
N ILE A 617 4.64 -1.86 -5.08
CA ILE A 617 4.41 -1.46 -6.48
C ILE A 617 3.32 -0.38 -6.56
N LEU A 618 2.21 -0.50 -5.83
CA LEU A 618 1.17 0.52 -5.83
C LEU A 618 1.65 1.85 -5.26
N LYS A 619 2.57 1.82 -4.29
CA LYS A 619 3.25 3.03 -3.81
C LYS A 619 4.09 3.66 -4.92
N GLU A 620 4.92 2.87 -5.61
CA GLU A 620 5.71 3.34 -6.75
C GLU A 620 4.82 3.87 -7.90
N MET A 621 3.69 3.23 -8.18
CA MET A 621 2.72 3.68 -9.19
C MET A 621 2.17 5.07 -8.84
N ARG A 622 1.83 5.32 -7.57
CA ARG A 622 1.38 6.65 -7.11
C ARG A 622 2.49 7.68 -7.26
N ILE A 623 3.72 7.33 -6.90
CA ILE A 623 4.89 8.20 -7.07
C ILE A 623 5.12 8.51 -8.55
N ALA A 624 5.02 7.51 -9.42
CA ALA A 624 5.22 7.68 -10.86
C ALA A 624 4.14 8.56 -11.51
N ARG A 625 2.88 8.41 -11.08
CA ARG A 625 1.78 9.31 -11.45
C ARG A 625 2.02 10.73 -10.94
N ALA A 626 2.47 10.88 -9.69
CA ALA A 626 2.81 12.18 -9.12
C ALA A 626 4.03 12.83 -9.80
N ALA A 627 4.93 12.05 -10.39
CA ALA A 627 6.07 12.58 -11.14
C ALA A 627 5.77 12.83 -12.63
N GLY A 628 4.53 12.59 -13.10
CA GLY A 628 4.17 12.69 -14.53
C GLY A 628 4.88 11.67 -15.43
N LYS A 629 5.49 10.62 -14.84
CA LYS A 629 6.31 9.63 -15.57
C LYS A 629 5.48 8.55 -16.26
N THR A 630 4.28 8.28 -15.76
CA THR A 630 3.29 7.41 -16.42
C THR A 630 2.34 8.32 -17.19
N GLY A 631 2.25 8.15 -18.52
CA GLY A 631 1.58 9.06 -19.47
C GLY A 631 0.04 9.13 -19.38
N GLY A 632 -0.53 9.05 -18.18
CA GLY A 632 -1.97 9.23 -17.92
C GLY A 632 -2.36 10.64 -17.47
N GLY A 633 -1.44 11.60 -17.53
CA GLY A 633 -1.72 13.00 -17.19
C GLY A 633 -2.28 13.77 -18.37
N GLU A 634 -3.51 14.27 -18.22
CA GLU A 634 -4.16 15.34 -18.99
C GLU A 634 -4.69 14.99 -20.39
N LYS A 635 -5.97 14.53 -20.48
CA LYS A 635 -7.00 15.14 -21.35
C LYS A 635 -8.42 14.57 -21.38
N ASP A 636 -8.80 13.51 -20.64
CA ASP A 636 -10.21 13.04 -20.66
C ASP A 636 -11.06 13.64 -19.53
N GLY A 637 -11.08 14.98 -19.48
CA GLY A 637 -12.05 15.77 -18.73
C GLY A 637 -13.05 16.45 -19.68
N ARG A 638 -13.39 15.80 -20.81
CA ARG A 638 -14.43 16.26 -21.71
C ARG A 638 -15.51 15.21 -21.80
N ASP A 639 -16.67 15.58 -21.29
CA ASP A 639 -17.96 14.92 -21.42
C ASP A 639 -18.09 14.12 -22.72
N GLU A 640 -18.10 12.79 -22.63
CA GLU A 640 -18.87 11.97 -23.56
C GLU A 640 -20.35 12.12 -23.18
N THR A 641 -20.89 13.32 -23.45
CA THR A 641 -22.32 13.46 -23.69
C THR A 641 -22.57 12.86 -25.07
N GLY A 642 -23.38 11.80 -25.09
CA GLY A 642 -23.62 10.98 -26.26
C GLY A 642 -24.21 11.77 -27.42
N GLU A 643 -23.53 11.72 -28.56
CA GLU A 643 -24.22 11.65 -29.84
C GLU A 643 -24.32 10.17 -30.22
N GLU A 644 -25.55 9.67 -30.19
CA GLU A 644 -25.93 8.33 -30.62
C GLU A 644 -25.61 8.15 -32.12
N GLY A 645 -24.43 7.60 -32.40
CA GLY A 645 -24.16 6.92 -33.67
C GLY A 645 -24.74 5.52 -33.64
N GLU A 646 -25.90 5.33 -34.26
CA GLU A 646 -26.49 4.01 -34.53
C GLU A 646 -25.49 3.10 -35.27
N GLY A 647 -24.87 2.17 -34.55
CA GLY A 647 -23.93 1.22 -35.15
C GLY A 647 -23.38 0.19 -34.17
N GLY A 648 -24.18 -0.85 -33.87
CA GLY A 648 -23.65 -2.14 -33.38
C GLY A 648 -23.54 -2.31 -31.87
N ARG A 649 -24.69 -2.39 -31.17
CA ARG A 649 -24.78 -3.04 -29.85
C ARG A 649 -24.49 -4.55 -29.99
N SER A 650 -23.24 -4.96 -29.79
CA SER A 650 -22.94 -6.30 -29.28
C SER A 650 -22.77 -6.19 -27.76
N GLY A 651 -23.67 -6.82 -27.02
CA GLY A 651 -23.69 -6.81 -25.56
C GLY A 651 -22.36 -7.25 -24.96
N ARG A 652 -21.85 -6.44 -24.03
CA ARG A 652 -20.77 -6.83 -23.13
C ARG A 652 -21.15 -6.41 -21.72
N GLU A 653 -22.12 -7.12 -21.14
CA GLU A 653 -22.25 -7.29 -19.68
C GLU A 653 -21.06 -8.13 -19.18
N GLY A 654 -19.83 -7.66 -19.41
CA GLY A 654 -18.61 -8.30 -18.92
C GLY A 654 -18.13 -7.53 -17.70
N GLY A 655 -18.18 -8.15 -16.51
CA GLY A 655 -17.63 -7.56 -15.29
C GLY A 655 -16.17 -7.09 -15.47
N ARG A 656 -15.76 -6.09 -14.69
CA ARG A 656 -14.39 -5.56 -14.74
C ARG A 656 -13.39 -6.63 -14.33
N SER A 657 -12.45 -6.96 -15.22
CA SER A 657 -11.36 -7.88 -14.92
C SER A 657 -10.40 -7.30 -13.88
N ALA A 658 -10.10 -8.07 -12.84
CA ALA A 658 -9.07 -7.74 -11.87
C ALA A 658 -7.66 -7.78 -12.51
N ALA A 659 -6.81 -6.80 -12.20
CA ALA A 659 -5.42 -6.80 -12.62
C ALA A 659 -4.54 -7.62 -11.68
N LEU A 660 -4.82 -7.58 -10.38
CA LEU A 660 -4.09 -8.35 -9.36
C LEU A 660 -5.08 -9.16 -8.53
N TRP A 661 -4.66 -10.34 -8.12
CA TRP A 661 -5.41 -11.17 -7.18
C TRP A 661 -4.45 -11.66 -6.09
N ILE A 662 -4.71 -11.24 -4.85
CA ILE A 662 -3.94 -11.58 -3.67
C ILE A 662 -4.62 -12.75 -2.97
N VAL A 663 -3.87 -13.81 -2.71
CA VAL A 663 -4.29 -14.95 -1.90
C VAL A 663 -3.39 -15.11 -0.68
N ASP A 664 -3.79 -15.94 0.26
CA ASP A 664 -2.99 -16.19 1.45
C ASP A 664 -1.62 -16.82 1.13
N PRO A 665 -0.55 -16.37 1.82
CA PRO A 665 0.75 -17.01 1.70
C PRO A 665 0.75 -18.41 2.30
N ARG A 666 1.50 -19.30 1.65
CA ARG A 666 1.80 -20.64 2.15
C ARG A 666 3.30 -20.89 2.01
N SER A 667 3.86 -21.54 3.02
CA SER A 667 5.26 -21.95 3.03
C SER A 667 5.38 -23.45 2.80
N LEU A 668 6.54 -23.91 2.34
CA LEU A 668 6.86 -25.34 2.38
C LEU A 668 6.96 -25.77 3.85
N ALA A 669 6.23 -26.82 4.22
CA ALA A 669 5.96 -27.13 5.61
C ALA A 669 6.12 -28.62 5.94
N GLU A 670 6.19 -29.49 4.93
CA GLU A 670 6.23 -30.94 5.11
C GLU A 670 7.44 -31.37 5.97
N GLN A 671 8.62 -30.76 5.79
CA GLN A 671 9.81 -31.04 6.61
C GLN A 671 9.68 -30.63 8.09
N MET A 672 8.77 -29.71 8.41
CA MET A 672 8.53 -29.21 9.77
C MET A 672 7.31 -29.86 10.43
N CYS A 673 6.58 -30.70 9.70
CA CYS A 673 5.40 -31.39 10.17
C CYS A 673 5.79 -32.63 11.00
N SER A 674 5.30 -32.71 12.24
CA SER A 674 5.56 -33.84 13.16
C SER A 674 4.93 -35.17 12.71
N GLN A 675 4.05 -35.15 11.70
CA GLN A 675 3.38 -36.33 11.13
C GLN A 675 4.16 -37.00 9.99
N THR A 676 5.40 -36.61 9.71
CA THR A 676 6.26 -37.33 8.77
C THR A 676 6.63 -38.70 9.36
N VAL A 677 5.73 -39.66 9.15
CA VAL A 677 5.96 -41.08 9.40
C VAL A 677 7.22 -41.48 8.65
N VAL A 678 8.25 -41.83 9.42
CA VAL A 678 9.38 -42.61 8.93
C VAL A 678 8.80 -43.85 8.27
N VAL A 679 8.88 -43.93 6.95
CA VAL A 679 8.69 -45.20 6.25
C VAL A 679 9.82 -46.12 6.76
N PRO A 680 9.53 -47.21 7.48
CA PRO A 680 10.58 -48.11 7.91
C PRO A 680 11.05 -48.86 6.67
N GLY A 681 12.28 -48.57 6.22
CA GLY A 681 12.94 -49.40 5.20
C GLY A 681 13.61 -48.67 4.05
N THR A 682 14.45 -47.68 4.32
CA THR A 682 15.64 -47.42 3.49
C THR A 682 16.77 -46.90 4.38
N ASP A 683 17.42 -47.81 5.10
CA ASP A 683 18.76 -47.57 5.64
C ASP A 683 19.72 -47.43 4.45
N PHE A 684 20.07 -46.20 4.09
CA PHE A 684 21.31 -45.97 3.35
C PHE A 684 22.44 -45.96 4.38
N ASP A 685 22.98 -47.15 4.58
CA ASP A 685 24.12 -47.46 5.44
C ASP A 685 25.33 -46.58 5.07
N ARG A 686 25.64 -45.59 5.92
CA ARG A 686 26.92 -44.87 5.90
C ARG A 686 27.84 -45.45 6.98
N SER A 687 28.15 -46.75 6.88
CA SER A 687 29.31 -47.31 7.56
C SER A 687 30.58 -46.96 6.78
N ASN A 688 31.26 -45.90 7.18
CA ASN A 688 32.60 -45.58 6.71
C ASN A 688 33.60 -46.51 7.42
N SER A 689 34.02 -47.58 6.76
CA SER A 689 35.04 -48.50 7.25
C SER A 689 36.42 -47.82 7.17
N LYS A 690 36.94 -47.45 8.34
CA LYS A 690 38.39 -47.27 8.51
C LYS A 690 39.04 -48.64 8.48
N VAL A 691 39.81 -48.93 7.44
CA VAL A 691 40.84 -49.99 7.48
C VAL A 691 42.17 -49.32 7.83
N PRO A 692 42.90 -49.81 8.85
CA PRO A 692 44.25 -49.35 9.13
C PRO A 692 45.27 -50.17 8.32
N GLN A 693 46.15 -49.47 7.59
CA GLN A 693 47.58 -49.77 7.50
C GLN A 693 48.33 -48.52 7.06
#